data_AF-A0AAD2GAP5-F1
#
_entry.id   AF-A0AAD2GAP5-F1
#
_cell.length_a   1.000
_cell.length_b   1.000
_cell.length_c   1.000
_cell.angle_alpha   90.00
_cell.angle_beta   90.00
_cell.angle_gamma   90.00
#
_symmetry.space_group_name_H-M   'P 1'
#
loop_
_entity.id
_entity.type
_entity.pdbx_description
1 polymer ?
#
loop_
_entity_poly.entity_id
_entity_poly.type
_entity_poly.pdbx_seq_one_letter_code
_entity_poly.pdbx_strand_id
1 'polypeptide(L)'
;MSEPNTQRMSNSSQLVAEIASYSDDGSSSIEPPVLEEEDDNEVIENANGDNGDGNDHAAAENRELVPPTEPAQEQRVPSASRVAARLKQAKNGYIKNAHRTNDLLPLQREYGTMKRSLRSLLDAATAYCEATKELGAAQTQFISEFEGLADKSPLQSFVMREHGSLIEVQEQASRYQGYNIAEYQHQILAYIDDWLTAVSKQLDEKLETIPKLRAARYECENKMEKLSNKQRFHPDASFDQELADATQQEMYKAIEEHDEACSKLCYMLEQIVRKGWKDLYPLVNKMMKWELNQLGRENKSYGQFLPETLNKLSLTTIASLEDDLMKKNELEMATNAPGSFYGNVAVVEDYLDYLPQDLPHLFLSDACPYSQMAWIAFLEKERNPYTPTIFQMHYVCNFLKYKDPGYKVLSKLGIVDSTPVLLHKGNVFQESTSLLEYIDACFPESSSAVEPSKGDFGSRVQHEHMNVGHKRLVPSDPIDTFNMNLFLDRYADLPKLYRNVLEHRYQSTTAASSAVGQELLERLEMINADLRKFKGPFLCGYPFSLADIFLIPFVERIQVVLKHYREFEIPTTLTNLHSWYKVVSARSSVRISMADRTKASLHTCAMTSVGRTDYLIEYNEAAAQGDLALAHRLFAEKGSVGGNPYRSQETNVTLGLGEIPMEDDGEETDDREFLA
;
A
#
# COMPACT_ATOMS: atom_id res chain seq x y z
N MET A 1 -10.19 35.87 -34.09
CA MET A 1 -10.60 35.12 -32.89
C MET A 1 -10.75 33.70 -33.36
N SER A 2 -9.76 32.89 -33.00
CA SER A 2 -9.38 31.65 -33.68
C SER A 2 -9.22 30.58 -32.61
N GLU A 3 -9.75 29.38 -32.89
CA GLU A 3 -9.76 28.19 -32.03
C GLU A 3 -8.37 27.79 -31.50
N PRO A 4 -8.31 27.00 -30.41
CA PRO A 4 -7.19 26.09 -30.18
C PRO A 4 -7.60 24.61 -30.20
N ASN A 5 -6.82 23.88 -30.98
CA ASN A 5 -6.72 22.43 -31.15
C ASN A 5 -6.65 21.62 -29.84
N THR A 6 -7.54 20.67 -29.70
CA THR A 6 -7.45 19.50 -28.82
C THR A 6 -6.78 18.34 -29.57
N GLN A 7 -5.49 18.11 -29.34
CA GLN A 7 -4.83 16.82 -29.63
C GLN A 7 -3.44 16.75 -28.98
N ARG A 8 -3.35 16.16 -27.78
CA ARG A 8 -2.14 15.51 -27.21
C ARG A 8 -2.45 14.96 -25.82
N MET A 9 -2.97 13.75 -25.73
CA MET A 9 -2.80 12.83 -24.59
C MET A 9 -3.21 11.42 -25.04
N SER A 10 -2.32 10.76 -25.78
CA SER A 10 -2.19 9.30 -25.82
C SER A 10 -0.80 9.03 -26.40
N ASN A 11 0.11 8.53 -25.57
CA ASN A 11 1.32 7.77 -25.95
C ASN A 11 2.22 7.54 -24.71
N SER A 12 1.66 6.95 -23.65
CA SER A 12 2.44 6.45 -22.50
C SER A 12 2.44 4.92 -22.41
N SER A 13 1.86 4.22 -23.39
CA SER A 13 1.66 2.76 -23.35
C SER A 13 2.49 1.99 -24.38
N GLN A 14 3.42 2.63 -25.09
CA GLN A 14 4.20 2.00 -26.17
C GLN A 14 5.73 1.95 -25.93
N LEU A 15 6.23 2.35 -24.76
CA LEU A 15 7.68 2.38 -24.48
C LEU A 15 8.20 1.25 -23.58
N VAL A 16 7.35 0.30 -23.18
CA VAL A 16 7.71 -0.83 -22.28
C VAL A 16 7.84 -2.17 -23.03
N ALA A 17 7.64 -2.20 -24.36
CA ALA A 17 7.67 -3.45 -25.15
C ALA A 17 8.91 -3.65 -26.05
N GLU A 18 9.91 -2.77 -26.01
CA GLU A 18 11.02 -2.77 -27.00
C GLU A 18 12.43 -2.98 -26.41
N ILE A 19 12.55 -3.56 -25.20
CA ILE A 19 13.86 -3.94 -24.58
C ILE A 19 13.86 -5.41 -24.14
N ALA A 20 13.29 -6.32 -24.93
CA ALA A 20 13.26 -7.75 -24.61
C ALA A 20 13.59 -8.68 -25.80
N SER A 21 14.36 -8.20 -26.78
CA SER A 21 14.89 -9.09 -27.82
C SER A 21 16.18 -8.52 -28.37
N TYR A 22 17.34 -8.99 -27.91
CA TYR A 22 18.60 -9.11 -28.67
C TYR A 22 19.73 -9.48 -27.70
N SER A 23 20.02 -10.77 -27.56
CA SER A 23 21.39 -11.31 -27.49
C SER A 23 21.35 -12.80 -27.13
N ASP A 24 21.39 -13.65 -28.16
CA ASP A 24 22.04 -14.95 -28.06
C ASP A 24 22.80 -15.19 -29.38
N ASP A 25 23.86 -15.97 -29.29
CA ASP A 25 24.87 -16.37 -30.29
C ASP A 25 26.12 -15.47 -30.50
N GLY A 26 27.28 -16.06 -30.18
CA GLY A 26 28.47 -15.92 -31.04
C GLY A 26 29.81 -15.69 -30.34
N SER A 27 30.42 -16.76 -29.84
CA SER A 27 31.81 -16.85 -29.40
C SER A 27 32.85 -16.48 -30.47
N SER A 28 33.93 -15.77 -30.12
CA SER A 28 35.30 -16.17 -30.49
C SER A 28 36.38 -15.46 -29.67
N SER A 29 37.29 -16.28 -29.16
CA SER A 29 38.46 -16.04 -28.31
C SER A 29 39.49 -15.04 -28.87
N ILE A 30 40.07 -14.19 -28.00
CA ILE A 30 41.52 -13.88 -27.96
C ILE A 30 41.90 -13.53 -26.50
N GLU A 31 42.89 -14.22 -25.96
CA GLU A 31 43.56 -13.96 -24.67
C GLU A 31 45.08 -13.79 -24.97
N PRO A 32 45.95 -13.35 -24.03
CA PRO A 32 46.20 -11.99 -23.54
C PRO A 32 47.65 -11.52 -23.89
N PRO A 33 48.18 -10.42 -23.28
CA PRO A 33 49.54 -10.58 -22.75
C PRO A 33 49.74 -10.03 -21.33
N VAL A 34 50.59 -10.77 -20.63
CA VAL A 34 51.26 -10.57 -19.33
C VAL A 34 52.31 -9.45 -19.41
N LEU A 35 52.44 -8.62 -18.36
CA LEU A 35 53.66 -7.97 -17.80
C LEU A 35 53.21 -7.22 -16.52
N GLU A 36 53.88 -7.09 -15.38
CA GLU A 36 55.06 -7.64 -14.70
C GLU A 36 54.93 -7.06 -13.27
N GLU A 37 55.31 -7.83 -12.25
CA GLU A 37 55.38 -7.38 -10.86
C GLU A 37 56.60 -6.47 -10.67
N GLU A 38 56.45 -5.36 -9.95
CA GLU A 38 57.57 -4.73 -9.23
C GLU A 38 57.19 -4.55 -7.76
N ASP A 39 58.02 -5.19 -6.93
CA ASP A 39 58.16 -5.06 -5.48
C ASP A 39 58.28 -3.61 -5.03
N ASP A 40 57.75 -3.33 -3.83
CA ASP A 40 58.49 -2.55 -2.83
C ASP A 40 58.06 -3.00 -1.43
N ASN A 41 58.97 -3.76 -0.81
CA ASN A 41 58.98 -4.09 0.62
C ASN A 41 59.29 -2.85 1.45
N GLU A 42 58.52 -2.59 2.51
CA GLU A 42 59.07 -2.01 3.73
C GLU A 42 58.63 -2.82 4.95
N VAL A 43 59.65 -3.09 5.77
CA VAL A 43 59.75 -4.11 6.82
C VAL A 43 59.28 -3.54 8.17
N ILE A 44 59.18 -4.44 9.17
CA ILE A 44 59.26 -4.23 10.64
C ILE A 44 57.85 -4.25 11.29
N GLU A 45 57.47 -5.17 12.19
CA GLU A 45 58.18 -6.15 13.02
C GLU A 45 57.20 -7.23 13.52
N ASN A 46 57.71 -8.46 13.65
CA ASN A 46 57.09 -9.57 14.36
C ASN A 46 57.23 -9.40 15.87
N ALA A 47 56.19 -9.79 16.62
CA ALA A 47 56.37 -10.48 17.90
C ALA A 47 55.20 -11.44 18.17
N ASN A 48 55.44 -12.72 17.86
CA ASN A 48 55.12 -13.96 18.61
C ASN A 48 53.89 -13.89 19.53
N GLY A 49 52.85 -14.67 19.26
CA GLY A 49 52.79 -16.12 19.53
C GLY A 49 51.65 -16.32 20.56
N ASP A 50 50.98 -17.44 20.74
CA ASP A 50 51.17 -18.82 20.32
C ASP A 50 49.91 -19.57 20.87
N ASN A 51 49.40 -20.55 20.12
CA ASN A 51 48.42 -21.60 20.51
C ASN A 51 47.02 -21.18 21.03
N GLY A 52 45.92 -21.86 20.73
CA GLY A 52 45.66 -23.18 20.17
C GLY A 52 44.26 -23.61 20.65
N ASP A 53 43.58 -24.45 19.86
CA ASP A 53 42.32 -25.17 20.15
C ASP A 53 41.09 -24.30 20.46
N GLY A 54 39.88 -24.56 19.99
CA GLY A 54 39.23 -25.79 19.58
C GLY A 54 37.78 -25.63 20.04
N ASN A 55 36.84 -25.75 19.10
CA ASN A 55 35.42 -26.09 19.25
C ASN A 55 34.69 -25.75 20.58
N ASP A 56 33.67 -24.88 20.53
CA ASP A 56 32.28 -25.34 20.76
C ASP A 56 31.26 -24.20 20.67
N HIS A 57 30.07 -24.62 20.24
CA HIS A 57 28.87 -23.84 20.05
C HIS A 57 28.31 -23.18 21.33
N ALA A 58 27.51 -22.15 21.07
CA ALA A 58 26.39 -21.65 21.87
C ALA A 58 26.69 -20.74 23.07
N ALA A 59 26.49 -19.44 22.85
CA ALA A 59 25.67 -18.53 23.69
C ALA A 59 26.12 -17.09 23.42
N ALA A 60 25.45 -16.40 22.49
CA ALA A 60 25.55 -14.94 22.39
C ALA A 60 24.40 -14.33 23.19
N GLU A 61 24.67 -14.02 24.46
CA GLU A 61 23.85 -13.15 25.29
C GLU A 61 24.03 -11.68 24.85
N ASN A 62 22.90 -10.97 24.90
CA ASN A 62 22.71 -9.55 24.66
C ASN A 62 23.85 -8.66 25.19
N ARG A 63 24.52 -7.95 24.27
CA ARG A 63 25.21 -6.68 24.57
C ARG A 63 24.53 -5.58 23.76
N GLU A 64 23.93 -4.63 24.47
CA GLU A 64 23.48 -3.35 23.92
C GLU A 64 24.60 -2.73 23.08
N LEU A 65 24.33 -2.60 21.77
CA LEU A 65 25.21 -1.90 20.85
C LEU A 65 24.91 -0.40 20.93
N VAL A 66 25.78 0.33 21.63
CA VAL A 66 25.93 1.78 21.53
C VAL A 66 26.01 2.17 20.05
N PRO A 67 25.32 3.24 19.59
CA PRO A 67 25.38 3.68 18.20
C PRO A 67 26.84 3.93 17.79
N PRO A 68 27.23 3.63 16.54
CA PRO A 68 28.61 3.78 16.11
C PRO A 68 29.02 5.23 16.33
N THR A 69 30.09 5.38 17.10
CA THR A 69 30.81 6.64 17.27
C THR A 69 31.10 7.22 15.89
N GLU A 70 31.01 8.55 15.77
CA GLU A 70 31.32 9.31 14.55
C GLU A 70 32.42 8.64 13.73
N PRO A 71 32.27 8.52 12.40
CA PRO A 71 33.37 8.01 11.58
C PRO A 71 34.58 8.89 11.88
N ALA A 72 35.66 8.23 12.29
CA ALA A 72 36.95 8.85 12.56
C ALA A 72 37.19 9.95 11.51
N GLN A 73 37.54 11.14 11.98
CA GLN A 73 37.89 12.28 11.16
C GLN A 73 39.06 11.90 10.24
N GLU A 74 38.78 11.24 9.12
CA GLU A 74 39.65 11.26 7.95
C GLU A 74 39.83 12.73 7.62
N GLN A 75 41.08 13.21 7.72
CA GLN A 75 41.44 14.60 7.53
C GLN A 75 40.78 15.14 6.26
N ARG A 76 39.73 15.96 6.46
CA ARG A 76 38.95 16.58 5.40
C ARG A 76 39.83 17.55 4.62
N VAL A 77 40.23 17.18 3.42
CA VAL A 77 40.75 18.14 2.43
C VAL A 77 39.55 18.74 1.68
N PRO A 78 39.28 20.05 1.78
CA PRO A 78 38.18 20.69 1.06
C PRO A 78 38.37 20.58 -0.46
N SER A 79 37.29 20.31 -1.19
CA SER A 79 37.20 20.26 -2.66
C SER A 79 37.81 21.47 -3.37
N ALA A 80 37.70 22.64 -2.76
CA ALA A 80 38.32 23.89 -3.19
C ALA A 80 39.84 23.79 -3.49
N SER A 81 40.53 22.77 -2.95
CA SER A 81 41.98 22.60 -3.09
C SER A 81 42.42 22.06 -4.47
N ARG A 82 41.74 21.08 -5.06
CA ARG A 82 42.39 20.23 -6.09
C ARG A 82 42.43 20.84 -7.49
N VAL A 83 41.29 21.33 -7.99
CA VAL A 83 41.21 21.98 -9.31
C VAL A 83 41.98 23.29 -9.28
N ALA A 84 41.77 24.10 -8.24
CA ALA A 84 42.45 25.37 -8.09
C ALA A 84 43.97 25.18 -7.99
N ALA A 85 44.45 24.15 -7.26
CA ALA A 85 45.87 23.81 -7.21
C ALA A 85 46.40 23.35 -8.58
N ARG A 86 45.65 22.52 -9.31
CA ARG A 86 46.07 22.06 -10.65
C ARG A 86 46.13 23.20 -11.65
N LEU A 87 45.16 24.12 -11.62
CA LEU A 87 45.16 25.33 -12.44
C LEU A 87 46.32 26.27 -12.05
N LYS A 88 46.62 26.39 -10.75
CA LYS A 88 47.76 27.16 -10.26
C LYS A 88 49.10 26.53 -10.68
N GLN A 89 49.21 25.21 -10.66
CA GLN A 89 50.38 24.48 -11.17
C GLN A 89 50.50 24.61 -12.69
N ALA A 90 49.39 24.54 -13.41
CA ALA A 90 49.34 24.73 -14.85
C ALA A 90 49.83 26.12 -15.26
N LYS A 91 49.44 27.15 -14.50
CA LYS A 91 49.91 28.53 -14.72
C LYS A 91 51.44 28.65 -14.67
N ASN A 92 52.12 27.79 -13.92
CA ASN A 92 53.58 27.82 -13.75
C ASN A 92 54.32 26.84 -14.68
N GLY A 93 53.62 25.91 -15.33
CA GLY A 93 54.20 24.86 -16.18
C GLY A 93 54.13 25.11 -17.68
N TYR A 94 53.78 26.34 -18.12
CA TYR A 94 53.70 26.65 -19.54
C TYR A 94 55.10 26.81 -20.13
N ILE A 95 55.30 26.30 -21.35
CA ILE A 95 56.54 26.50 -22.09
C ILE A 95 56.55 27.92 -22.62
N LYS A 96 57.50 28.72 -22.15
CA LYS A 96 57.74 30.09 -22.66
C LYS A 96 58.13 29.98 -24.14
N ASN A 97 57.54 30.83 -25.00
CA ASN A 97 57.75 30.87 -26.46
C ASN A 97 57.10 29.74 -27.31
N ALA A 98 56.18 28.95 -26.75
CA ALA A 98 55.37 28.05 -27.56
C ALA A 98 54.25 28.84 -28.26
N HIS A 99 54.40 29.22 -29.54
CA HIS A 99 53.36 29.97 -30.27
C HIS A 99 52.10 29.12 -30.51
N ARG A 100 51.10 29.24 -29.62
CA ARG A 100 49.89 28.39 -29.63
C ARG A 100 48.59 29.13 -29.96
N THR A 101 48.69 30.28 -30.64
CA THR A 101 47.53 31.13 -30.97
C THR A 101 46.46 30.41 -31.81
N ASN A 102 46.87 29.49 -32.69
CA ASN A 102 45.94 28.71 -33.52
C ASN A 102 45.13 27.66 -32.73
N ASP A 103 45.64 27.20 -31.59
CA ASP A 103 44.97 26.21 -30.74
C ASP A 103 43.83 26.82 -29.91
N LEU A 104 43.80 28.15 -29.78
CA LEU A 104 42.93 28.84 -28.84
C LEU A 104 41.44 28.67 -29.17
N LEU A 105 41.05 28.83 -30.44
CA LEU A 105 39.65 28.74 -30.87
C LEU A 105 39.06 27.33 -30.70
N PRO A 106 39.74 26.24 -31.14
CA PRO A 106 39.30 24.87 -30.85
C PRO A 106 39.13 24.62 -29.34
N LEU A 107 40.16 24.94 -28.54
CA LEU A 107 40.14 24.73 -27.09
C LEU A 107 39.03 25.53 -26.39
N GLN A 108 38.74 26.75 -26.85
CA GLN A 108 37.66 27.57 -26.32
C GLN A 108 36.27 26.94 -26.60
N ARG A 109 36.07 26.34 -27.77
CA ARG A 109 34.81 25.64 -28.10
C ARG A 109 34.62 24.38 -27.27
N GLU A 110 35.68 23.59 -27.10
CA GLU A 110 35.67 22.39 -26.27
C GLU A 110 35.39 22.75 -24.80
N TYR A 111 36.07 23.77 -24.28
CA TYR A 111 35.80 24.32 -22.95
C TYR A 111 34.36 24.78 -22.78
N GLY A 112 33.80 25.52 -23.75
CA GLY A 112 32.41 25.97 -23.71
C GLY A 112 31.40 24.81 -23.72
N THR A 113 31.73 23.70 -24.37
CA THR A 113 30.90 22.48 -24.34
C THR A 113 30.99 21.80 -22.99
N MET A 114 32.21 21.58 -22.49
CA MET A 114 32.44 21.01 -21.16
C MET A 114 31.73 21.82 -20.06
N LYS A 115 31.85 23.14 -20.07
CA LYS A 115 31.20 24.04 -19.10
C LYS A 115 29.68 23.91 -19.11
N ARG A 116 29.06 23.79 -20.29
CA ARG A 116 27.61 23.56 -20.42
C ARG A 116 27.21 22.20 -19.85
N SER A 117 27.97 21.14 -20.15
CA SER A 117 27.72 19.82 -19.59
C SER A 117 27.82 19.81 -18.06
N LEU A 118 28.77 20.54 -17.47
CA LEU A 118 28.91 20.64 -16.02
C LEU A 118 27.78 21.42 -15.34
N ARG A 119 27.29 22.48 -15.98
CA ARG A 119 26.10 23.19 -15.49
C ARG A 119 24.88 22.29 -15.54
N SER A 120 24.66 21.62 -16.67
CA SER A 120 23.56 20.66 -16.79
C SER A 120 23.64 19.54 -15.76
N LEU A 121 24.85 19.09 -15.42
CA LEU A 121 25.07 18.12 -14.34
C LEU A 121 24.74 18.70 -12.98
N LEU A 122 25.16 19.94 -12.69
CA LEU A 122 24.82 20.63 -11.43
C LEU A 122 23.31 20.81 -11.27
N ASP A 123 22.62 21.23 -12.34
CA ASP A 123 21.16 21.41 -12.35
C ASP A 123 20.45 20.08 -12.08
N ALA A 124 20.85 19.01 -12.77
CA ALA A 124 20.29 17.67 -12.57
C ALA A 124 20.58 17.13 -11.16
N ALA A 125 21.80 17.32 -10.66
CA ALA A 125 22.20 16.90 -9.33
C ALA A 125 21.44 17.66 -8.23
N THR A 126 21.14 18.94 -8.45
CA THR A 126 20.35 19.78 -7.54
C THR A 126 18.91 19.32 -7.52
N ALA A 127 18.30 19.13 -8.69
CA ALA A 127 16.93 18.62 -8.81
C ALA A 127 16.78 17.23 -8.16
N TYR A 128 17.76 16.34 -8.33
CA TYR A 128 17.80 15.04 -7.64
C TYR A 128 17.82 15.20 -6.11
N CYS A 129 18.63 16.12 -5.58
CA CYS A 129 18.68 16.38 -4.14
C CYS A 129 17.36 16.96 -3.60
N GLU A 130 16.68 17.81 -4.37
CA GLU A 130 15.37 18.38 -4.01
C GLU A 130 14.28 17.31 -4.02
N ALA A 131 14.19 16.50 -5.08
CA ALA A 131 13.24 15.39 -5.17
C ALA A 131 13.43 14.38 -4.02
N THR A 132 14.68 14.12 -3.63
CA THR A 132 14.99 13.23 -2.50
C THR A 132 14.51 13.81 -1.17
N LYS A 133 14.59 15.14 -0.97
CA LYS A 133 14.03 15.81 0.21
C LYS A 133 12.51 15.73 0.25
N GLU A 134 11.86 15.97 -0.88
CA GLU A 134 10.40 15.90 -1.01
C GLU A 134 9.89 14.48 -0.73
N LEU A 135 10.57 13.46 -1.26
CA LEU A 135 10.25 12.06 -0.97
C LEU A 135 10.34 11.76 0.53
N GLY A 136 11.40 12.22 1.21
CA GLY A 136 11.55 12.05 2.66
C GLY A 136 10.46 12.73 3.47
N ALA A 137 10.09 13.95 3.08
CA ALA A 137 8.99 14.68 3.71
C ALA A 137 7.66 13.97 3.52
N ALA A 138 7.37 13.48 2.30
CA ALA A 138 6.15 12.73 2.00
C ALA A 138 6.08 11.41 2.76
N GLN A 139 7.20 10.67 2.86
CA GLN A 139 7.30 9.45 3.67
C GLN A 139 7.05 9.73 5.15
N THR A 140 7.65 10.78 5.69
CA THR A 140 7.46 11.18 7.09
C THR A 140 6.01 11.58 7.36
N GLN A 141 5.39 12.33 6.45
CA GLN A 141 3.97 12.71 6.56
C GLN A 141 3.06 11.49 6.50
N PHE A 142 3.27 10.58 5.55
CA PHE A 142 2.49 9.36 5.42
C PHE A 142 2.56 8.50 6.69
N ILE A 143 3.76 8.30 7.25
CA ILE A 143 3.93 7.55 8.50
C ILE A 143 3.31 8.29 9.71
N SER A 144 3.31 9.62 9.72
CA SER A 144 2.63 10.41 10.75
C SER A 144 1.10 10.24 10.72
N GLU A 145 0.49 10.02 9.55
CA GLU A 145 -0.93 9.65 9.48
C GLU A 145 -1.18 8.26 10.08
N PHE A 146 -0.24 7.31 9.88
CA PHE A 146 -0.29 6.00 10.55
C PHE A 146 -0.11 6.11 12.07
N GLU A 147 0.72 7.03 12.55
CA GLU A 147 0.83 7.37 13.97
C GLU A 147 -0.54 7.80 14.52
N GLY A 148 -1.23 8.72 13.84
CA GLY A 148 -2.56 9.17 14.24
C GLY A 148 -3.62 8.06 14.28
N LEU A 149 -3.53 7.10 13.36
CA LEU A 149 -4.43 5.93 13.31
C LEU A 149 -4.10 4.89 14.39
N ALA A 150 -2.82 4.73 14.72
CA ALA A 150 -2.36 3.78 15.71
C ALA A 150 -2.42 4.33 17.14
N ASP A 151 -2.63 5.65 17.31
CA ASP A 151 -2.77 6.30 18.61
C ASP A 151 -3.92 5.65 19.39
N LYS A 152 -3.60 5.20 20.61
CA LYS A 152 -4.53 4.49 21.51
C LYS A 152 -5.07 3.17 20.97
N SER A 153 -4.47 2.62 19.92
CA SER A 153 -4.76 1.28 19.44
C SER A 153 -3.82 0.24 20.06
N PRO A 154 -4.18 -1.05 20.07
CA PRO A 154 -3.25 -2.12 20.43
C PRO A 154 -2.02 -2.18 19.52
N LEU A 155 -2.08 -1.57 18.33
CA LEU A 155 -0.97 -1.50 17.38
C LEU A 155 0.05 -0.41 17.73
N GLN A 156 -0.21 0.36 18.80
CA GLN A 156 0.66 1.45 19.23
C GLN A 156 2.09 0.98 19.48
N SER A 157 2.32 -0.23 20.01
CA SER A 157 3.69 -0.76 20.22
C SER A 157 4.44 -1.04 18.91
N PHE A 158 3.73 -1.42 17.85
CA PHE A 158 4.33 -1.69 16.54
C PHE A 158 4.51 -0.45 15.68
N VAL A 159 3.70 0.59 15.92
CA VAL A 159 3.72 1.82 15.14
C VAL A 159 4.46 2.94 15.87
N MET A 160 4.19 3.17 17.16
CA MET A 160 4.75 4.26 17.95
C MET A 160 6.09 3.94 18.62
N ARG A 161 6.74 4.94 19.23
CA ARG A 161 8.14 4.99 19.72
C ARG A 161 8.55 3.92 20.75
N GLU A 162 8.46 2.65 20.37
CA GLU A 162 9.05 1.48 21.01
C GLU A 162 10.14 0.88 20.11
N HIS A 163 11.04 0.09 20.68
CA HIS A 163 12.21 -0.38 19.94
C HIS A 163 11.85 -1.36 18.82
N GLY A 164 12.21 -1.02 17.58
CA GLY A 164 11.85 -1.76 16.37
C GLY A 164 10.43 -1.49 15.88
N SER A 165 9.83 -0.35 16.21
CA SER A 165 8.53 0.07 15.68
C SER A 165 8.66 0.81 14.34
N LEU A 166 7.54 0.91 13.61
CA LEU A 166 7.51 1.58 12.31
C LEU A 166 7.98 3.03 12.38
N ILE A 167 7.62 3.79 13.43
CA ILE A 167 8.08 5.17 13.59
C ILE A 167 9.55 5.22 13.99
N GLU A 168 10.07 4.34 14.84
CA GLU A 168 11.50 4.37 15.15
C GLU A 168 12.34 4.04 13.90
N VAL A 169 11.89 3.07 13.11
CA VAL A 169 12.50 2.74 11.81
C VAL A 169 12.44 3.95 10.87
N GLN A 170 11.31 4.65 10.81
CA GLN A 170 11.18 5.86 10.00
C GLN A 170 12.03 7.02 10.53
N GLU A 171 12.09 7.25 11.84
CA GLU A 171 12.92 8.30 12.45
C GLU A 171 14.41 8.02 12.19
N GLN A 172 14.83 6.77 12.30
CA GLN A 172 16.19 6.34 11.98
C GLN A 172 16.49 6.51 10.48
N ALA A 173 15.56 6.12 9.60
CA ALA A 173 15.66 6.35 8.16
C ALA A 173 15.74 7.84 7.83
N SER A 174 14.92 8.70 8.47
CA SER A 174 14.93 10.15 8.32
C SER A 174 16.23 10.78 8.82
N ARG A 175 16.83 10.27 9.91
CA ARG A 175 18.18 10.68 10.36
C ARG A 175 19.23 10.34 9.30
N TYR A 176 19.22 9.11 8.79
CA TYR A 176 20.13 8.71 7.71
C TYR A 176 19.91 9.48 6.43
N GLN A 177 18.67 9.80 6.08
CA GLN A 177 18.35 10.65 4.95
C GLN A 177 18.90 12.07 5.14
N GLY A 178 18.79 12.64 6.34
CA GLY A 178 19.43 13.91 6.69
C GLY A 178 20.95 13.86 6.50
N TYR A 179 21.60 12.78 6.96
CA TYR A 179 23.03 12.56 6.71
C TYR A 179 23.35 12.40 5.22
N ASN A 180 22.56 11.61 4.48
CA ASN A 180 22.71 11.40 3.04
C ASN A 180 22.64 12.72 2.27
N ILE A 181 21.63 13.54 2.57
CA ILE A 181 21.43 14.85 1.95
C ILE A 181 22.59 15.78 2.27
N ALA A 182 22.99 15.89 3.54
CA ALA A 182 24.11 16.75 3.94
C ALA A 182 25.42 16.28 3.30
N GLU A 183 25.66 14.97 3.26
CA GLU A 183 26.81 14.35 2.61
C GLU A 183 26.79 14.63 1.09
N TYR A 184 25.66 14.47 0.42
CA TYR A 184 25.50 14.74 -1.01
C TYR A 184 25.74 16.22 -1.34
N GLN A 185 25.12 17.12 -0.57
CA GLN A 185 25.31 18.55 -0.73
C GLN A 185 26.78 18.95 -0.57
N HIS A 186 27.47 18.40 0.43
CA HIS A 186 28.87 18.74 0.71
C HIS A 186 29.87 18.04 -0.22
N GLN A 187 29.65 16.78 -0.58
CA GLN A 187 30.62 15.98 -1.33
C GLN A 187 30.42 16.05 -2.84
N ILE A 188 29.19 16.24 -3.32
CA ILE A 188 28.80 16.21 -4.73
C ILE A 188 28.48 17.62 -5.22
N LEU A 189 27.43 18.26 -4.68
CA LEU A 189 26.99 19.57 -5.17
C LEU A 189 28.05 20.64 -4.97
N ALA A 190 28.57 20.79 -3.75
CA ALA A 190 29.63 21.75 -3.47
C ALA A 190 30.90 21.46 -4.30
N TYR A 191 31.20 20.19 -4.59
CA TYR A 191 32.35 19.85 -5.44
C TYR A 191 32.17 20.32 -6.88
N ILE A 192 30.98 20.10 -7.47
CA ILE A 192 30.66 20.52 -8.83
C ILE A 192 30.64 22.05 -8.91
N ASP A 193 29.99 22.71 -7.95
CA ASP A 193 29.89 24.18 -7.91
C ASP A 193 31.25 24.84 -7.68
N ASP A 194 32.04 24.34 -6.72
CA ASP A 194 33.42 24.80 -6.48
C ASP A 194 34.26 24.67 -7.75
N TRP A 195 34.15 23.53 -8.45
CA TRP A 195 34.89 23.31 -9.67
C TRP A 195 34.48 24.29 -10.76
N LEU A 196 33.18 24.44 -10.99
CA LEU A 196 32.64 25.36 -11.97
C LEU A 196 33.06 26.80 -11.67
N THR A 197 33.00 27.21 -10.40
CA THR A 197 33.38 28.53 -9.92
C THR A 197 34.88 28.78 -10.05
N ALA A 198 35.73 27.84 -9.61
CA ALA A 198 37.17 27.97 -9.68
C ALA A 198 37.69 28.04 -11.13
N VAL A 199 37.10 27.24 -12.02
CA VAL A 199 37.42 27.24 -13.45
C VAL A 199 36.93 28.51 -14.12
N SER A 200 35.67 28.90 -13.88
CA SER A 200 35.08 30.11 -14.47
C SER A 200 35.86 31.36 -14.04
N LYS A 201 36.15 31.51 -12.75
CA LYS A 201 36.92 32.65 -12.23
C LYS A 201 38.30 32.79 -12.86
N GLN A 202 39.01 31.68 -13.07
CA GLN A 202 40.39 31.75 -13.59
C GLN A 202 40.48 31.84 -15.12
N LEU A 203 39.50 31.31 -15.85
CA LEU A 203 39.53 31.24 -17.31
C LEU A 203 38.69 32.30 -17.99
N ASP A 204 37.51 32.63 -17.47
CA ASP A 204 36.61 33.57 -18.13
C ASP A 204 37.23 34.98 -18.14
N GLU A 205 37.80 35.42 -17.01
CA GLU A 205 38.54 36.69 -16.92
C GLU A 205 39.69 36.74 -17.96
N LYS A 206 40.42 35.65 -18.13
CA LYS A 206 41.53 35.57 -19.10
C LYS A 206 41.03 35.60 -20.54
N LEU A 207 39.94 34.89 -20.83
CA LEU A 207 39.30 34.90 -22.14
C LEU A 207 38.84 36.32 -22.52
N GLU A 208 38.39 37.13 -21.56
CA GLU A 208 38.05 38.54 -21.78
C GLU A 208 39.27 39.45 -22.04
N THR A 209 40.46 39.09 -21.54
CA THR A 209 41.68 39.88 -21.78
C THR A 209 42.30 39.67 -23.17
N ILE A 210 42.13 38.50 -23.80
CA ILE A 210 42.75 38.20 -25.10
C ILE A 210 42.32 39.17 -26.21
N PRO A 211 41.02 39.50 -26.39
CA PRO A 211 40.60 40.48 -27.39
C PRO A 211 41.27 41.85 -27.21
N LYS A 212 41.50 42.29 -25.97
CA LYS A 212 42.14 43.58 -25.66
C LYS A 212 43.62 43.57 -26.07
N LEU A 213 44.35 42.50 -25.73
CA LEU A 213 45.74 42.32 -26.14
C LEU A 213 45.87 42.17 -27.66
N ARG A 214 44.92 41.48 -28.30
CA ARG A 214 44.87 41.34 -29.77
C ARG A 214 44.64 42.68 -30.45
N ALA A 215 43.77 43.54 -29.90
CA ALA A 215 43.55 44.88 -30.40
C ALA A 215 44.80 45.76 -30.26
N ALA A 216 45.47 45.73 -29.09
CA ALA A 216 46.71 46.48 -28.86
C ALA A 216 47.83 46.04 -29.83
N ARG A 217 47.99 44.72 -30.04
CA ARG A 217 48.90 44.18 -31.05
C ARG A 217 48.58 44.70 -32.46
N TYR A 218 47.31 44.62 -32.86
CA TYR A 218 46.86 45.10 -34.18
C TYR A 218 47.09 46.60 -34.38
N GLU A 219 46.92 47.40 -33.33
CA GLU A 219 47.22 48.84 -33.37
C GLU A 219 48.72 49.12 -33.58
N CYS A 220 49.60 48.40 -32.88
CA CYS A 220 51.05 48.51 -33.07
C CYS A 220 51.50 48.02 -34.46
N GLU A 221 50.96 46.91 -34.94
CA GLU A 221 51.21 46.38 -36.30
C GLU A 221 50.81 47.42 -37.37
N ASN A 222 49.63 48.04 -37.24
CA ASN A 222 49.18 49.10 -38.15
C ASN A 222 50.05 50.36 -38.09
N LYS A 223 50.53 50.76 -36.90
CA LYS A 223 51.45 51.89 -36.75
C LYS A 223 52.77 51.62 -37.48
N MET A 224 53.32 50.41 -37.33
CA MET A 224 54.54 49.99 -38.02
C MET A 224 54.36 49.88 -39.53
N GLU A 225 53.23 49.34 -40.01
CA GLU A 225 52.94 49.28 -41.45
C GLU A 225 52.84 50.68 -42.06
N LYS A 226 52.22 51.64 -41.35
CA LYS A 226 52.18 53.04 -41.78
C LYS A 226 53.56 53.69 -41.84
N LEU A 227 54.43 53.43 -40.85
CA LEU A 227 55.81 53.93 -40.84
C LEU A 227 56.66 53.28 -41.95
N SER A 228 56.54 51.97 -42.14
CA SER A 228 57.20 51.22 -43.22
C SER A 228 56.78 51.73 -44.60
N ASN A 229 55.48 51.93 -44.83
CA ASN A 229 54.96 52.49 -46.08
C ASN A 229 55.47 53.92 -46.31
N LYS A 230 55.52 54.77 -45.28
CA LYS A 230 56.12 56.12 -45.41
C LYS A 230 57.58 56.05 -45.86
N GLN A 231 58.39 55.15 -45.27
CA GLN A 231 59.79 54.96 -45.65
C GLN A 231 59.95 54.39 -47.07
N ARG A 232 59.05 53.47 -47.47
CA ARG A 232 59.06 52.84 -48.81
C ARG A 232 58.67 53.79 -49.93
N PHE A 233 57.67 54.65 -49.69
CA PHE A 233 57.10 55.54 -50.70
C PHE A 233 57.67 56.97 -50.67
N HIS A 234 58.32 57.38 -49.57
CA HIS A 234 58.94 58.70 -49.41
C HIS A 234 60.33 58.63 -48.72
N PRO A 235 61.36 58.11 -49.42
CA PRO A 235 62.69 57.90 -48.83
C PRO A 235 63.47 59.19 -48.51
N ASP A 236 63.12 60.33 -49.13
CA ASP A 236 63.81 61.61 -48.95
C ASP A 236 63.28 62.46 -47.76
N ALA A 237 62.24 62.00 -47.07
CA ALA A 237 61.69 62.67 -45.89
C ALA A 237 62.52 62.33 -44.64
N SER A 238 62.71 63.31 -43.73
CA SER A 238 63.38 63.11 -42.43
C SER A 238 62.74 61.95 -41.68
N PHE A 239 63.39 60.79 -41.70
CA PHE A 239 62.94 59.57 -41.03
C PHE A 239 63.43 59.58 -39.59
N ASP A 240 62.49 59.69 -38.66
CA ASP A 240 62.79 59.58 -37.23
C ASP A 240 63.04 58.11 -36.89
N GLN A 241 64.29 57.70 -37.03
CA GLN A 241 64.75 56.34 -36.76
C GLN A 241 64.50 55.96 -35.30
N GLU A 242 64.62 56.92 -34.37
CA GLU A 242 64.39 56.71 -32.94
C GLU A 242 62.91 56.40 -32.65
N LEU A 243 61.99 57.12 -33.31
CA LEU A 243 60.55 56.82 -33.24
C LEU A 243 60.19 55.47 -33.88
N ALA A 244 60.83 55.12 -35.00
CA ALA A 244 60.63 53.83 -35.65
C ALA A 244 61.12 52.66 -34.79
N ASP A 245 62.32 52.78 -34.22
CA ASP A 245 62.90 51.79 -33.32
C ASP A 245 62.06 51.64 -32.03
N ALA A 246 61.57 52.76 -31.47
CA ALA A 246 60.67 52.75 -30.32
C ALA A 246 59.32 52.08 -30.62
N THR A 247 58.71 52.38 -31.79
CA THR A 247 57.44 51.76 -32.21
C THR A 247 57.62 50.27 -32.52
N GLN A 248 58.76 49.89 -33.11
CA GLN A 248 59.12 48.51 -33.36
C GLN A 248 59.29 47.74 -32.05
N GLN A 249 59.94 48.34 -31.05
CA GLN A 249 60.11 47.75 -29.72
C GLN A 249 58.76 47.60 -28.99
N GLU A 250 57.87 48.60 -29.12
CA GLU A 250 56.48 48.53 -28.62
C GLU A 250 55.69 47.40 -29.30
N MET A 251 55.83 47.23 -30.63
CA MET A 251 55.19 46.15 -31.39
C MET A 251 55.69 44.77 -30.97
N TYR A 252 57.01 44.59 -30.84
CA TYR A 252 57.56 43.31 -30.37
C TYR A 252 57.07 42.97 -28.97
N LYS A 253 57.01 43.97 -28.07
CA LYS A 253 56.45 43.80 -26.74
C LYS A 253 54.97 43.43 -26.77
N ALA A 254 54.15 44.07 -27.61
CA ALA A 254 52.73 43.76 -27.73
C ALA A 254 52.47 42.35 -28.34
N ILE A 255 53.28 41.93 -29.31
CA ILE A 255 53.25 40.57 -29.87
C ILE A 255 53.63 39.55 -28.81
N GLU A 256 54.71 39.79 -28.07
CA GLU A 256 55.19 38.91 -27.00
C GLU A 256 54.13 38.79 -25.89
N GLU A 257 53.56 39.90 -25.42
CA GLU A 257 52.49 39.91 -24.40
C GLU A 257 51.23 39.16 -24.87
N HIS A 258 50.79 39.37 -26.11
CA HIS A 258 49.64 38.66 -26.68
C HIS A 258 49.90 37.16 -26.83
N ASP A 259 51.01 36.78 -27.45
CA ASP A 259 51.33 35.37 -27.72
C ASP A 259 51.60 34.63 -26.41
N GLU A 260 52.26 35.26 -25.44
CA GLU A 260 52.44 34.70 -24.11
C GLU A 260 51.09 34.50 -23.39
N ALA A 261 50.18 35.48 -23.46
CA ALA A 261 48.84 35.36 -22.89
C ALA A 261 48.01 34.25 -23.54
N CYS A 262 48.03 34.15 -24.88
CA CYS A 262 47.36 33.09 -25.62
C CYS A 262 47.92 31.72 -25.26
N SER A 263 49.24 31.59 -25.18
CA SER A 263 49.90 30.31 -24.92
C SER A 263 49.68 29.83 -23.48
N LYS A 264 49.73 30.76 -22.51
CA LYS A 264 49.31 30.49 -21.12
C LYS A 264 47.86 30.01 -21.05
N LEU A 265 46.96 30.67 -21.77
CA LEU A 265 45.54 30.32 -21.77
C LEU A 265 45.27 28.98 -22.45
N CYS A 266 45.87 28.70 -23.62
CA CYS A 266 45.78 27.40 -24.29
C CYS A 266 46.24 26.27 -23.38
N TYR A 267 47.35 26.46 -22.67
CA TYR A 267 47.83 25.45 -21.73
C TYR A 267 46.85 25.21 -20.56
N MET A 268 46.27 26.27 -20.00
CA MET A 268 45.25 26.14 -18.93
C MET A 268 43.97 25.48 -19.44
N LEU A 269 43.47 25.88 -20.62
CA LEU A 269 42.30 25.27 -21.26
C LEU A 269 42.54 23.78 -21.52
N GLU A 270 43.71 23.42 -22.01
CA GLU A 270 44.08 22.03 -22.25
C GLU A 270 44.13 21.20 -20.97
N GLN A 271 44.63 21.76 -19.86
CA GLN A 271 44.57 21.07 -18.56
C GLN A 271 43.13 20.82 -18.10
N ILE A 272 42.18 21.69 -18.44
CA ILE A 272 40.77 21.51 -18.09
C ILE A 272 40.09 20.53 -19.04
N VAL A 273 40.21 20.73 -20.35
CA VAL A 273 39.50 19.90 -21.33
C VAL A 273 40.08 18.49 -21.42
N ARG A 274 41.41 18.36 -21.51
CA ARG A 274 42.06 17.05 -21.72
C ARG A 274 42.36 16.30 -20.43
N LYS A 275 42.62 17.02 -19.34
CA LYS A 275 42.91 16.42 -18.02
C LYS A 275 41.82 16.65 -16.98
N GLY A 276 40.69 17.24 -17.37
CA GLY A 276 39.51 17.46 -16.53
C GLY A 276 38.94 16.18 -15.94
N TRP A 277 39.08 15.05 -16.64
CA TRP A 277 38.69 13.74 -16.14
C TRP A 277 39.35 13.39 -14.80
N LYS A 278 40.56 13.93 -14.50
CA LYS A 278 41.23 13.71 -13.21
C LYS A 278 40.54 14.43 -12.04
N ASP A 279 39.73 15.45 -12.31
CA ASP A 279 38.90 16.12 -11.32
C ASP A 279 37.49 15.51 -11.28
N LEU A 280 37.00 14.97 -12.40
CA LEU A 280 35.75 14.21 -12.46
C LEU A 280 35.86 12.85 -11.79
N TYR A 281 37.02 12.20 -11.86
CA TYR A 281 37.21 10.87 -11.28
C TYR A 281 36.91 10.83 -9.77
N PRO A 282 37.43 11.76 -8.94
CA PRO A 282 37.01 11.86 -7.53
C PRO A 282 35.51 12.10 -7.34
N LEU A 283 34.87 12.86 -8.23
CA LEU A 283 33.43 13.12 -8.16
C LEU A 283 32.63 11.84 -8.44
N VAL A 284 32.97 11.10 -9.48
CA VAL A 284 32.32 9.82 -9.81
C VAL A 284 32.55 8.79 -8.70
N ASN A 285 33.76 8.72 -8.15
CA ASN A 285 34.07 7.87 -7.00
C ASN A 285 33.24 8.25 -5.78
N LYS A 286 33.15 9.55 -5.44
CA LYS A 286 32.31 10.04 -4.35
C LYS A 286 30.83 9.72 -4.58
N MET A 287 30.33 9.88 -5.81
CA MET A 287 28.95 9.56 -6.16
C MET A 287 28.67 8.07 -5.95
N MET A 288 29.51 7.18 -6.49
CA MET A 288 29.35 5.73 -6.30
C MET A 288 29.46 5.31 -4.84
N LYS A 289 30.40 5.88 -4.09
CA LYS A 289 30.53 5.64 -2.64
C LYS A 289 29.31 6.13 -1.89
N TRP A 290 28.79 7.30 -2.24
CA TRP A 290 27.60 7.86 -1.63
C TRP A 290 26.37 7.00 -1.90
N GLU A 291 26.16 6.56 -3.14
CA GLU A 291 25.08 5.61 -3.51
C GLU A 291 25.18 4.31 -2.72
N LEU A 292 26.37 3.70 -2.67
CA LEU A 292 26.59 2.49 -1.89
C LEU A 292 26.31 2.70 -0.39
N ASN A 293 26.73 3.83 0.15
CA ASN A 293 26.51 4.18 1.55
C ASN A 293 25.03 4.48 1.83
N GLN A 294 24.33 5.16 0.91
CA GLN A 294 22.90 5.41 0.99
C GLN A 294 22.15 4.07 1.03
N LEU A 295 22.36 3.19 0.04
CA LEU A 295 21.72 1.88 -0.02
C LEU A 295 22.07 1.02 1.20
N GLY A 296 23.32 1.08 1.67
CA GLY A 296 23.74 0.39 2.88
C GLY A 296 23.01 0.89 4.14
N ARG A 297 22.80 2.20 4.27
CA ARG A 297 22.04 2.81 5.38
C ARG A 297 20.54 2.53 5.26
N GLU A 298 19.98 2.58 4.07
CA GLU A 298 18.58 2.23 3.80
C GLU A 298 18.33 0.75 4.08
N ASN A 299 19.22 -0.15 3.65
CA ASN A 299 19.12 -1.58 3.96
C ASN A 299 19.29 -1.87 5.46
N LYS A 300 20.13 -1.13 6.16
CA LYS A 300 20.21 -1.22 7.63
C LYS A 300 18.93 -0.72 8.30
N SER A 301 18.30 0.33 7.78
CA SER A 301 17.08 0.89 8.36
C SER A 301 15.87 0.02 8.05
N TYR A 302 15.57 -0.18 6.77
CA TYR A 302 14.39 -0.93 6.34
C TYR A 302 14.65 -2.44 6.33
N GLY A 303 15.77 -2.89 5.77
CA GLY A 303 16.05 -4.31 5.55
C GLY A 303 16.38 -5.11 6.82
N GLN A 304 16.84 -4.48 7.90
CA GLN A 304 17.08 -5.18 9.17
C GLN A 304 15.91 -5.04 10.13
N PHE A 305 15.37 -3.82 10.29
CA PHE A 305 14.36 -3.58 11.31
C PHE A 305 12.94 -3.93 10.85
N LEU A 306 12.53 -3.69 9.59
CA LEU A 306 11.16 -4.04 9.16
C LEU A 306 10.86 -5.55 9.25
N PRO A 307 11.77 -6.47 8.87
CA PRO A 307 11.52 -7.90 9.06
C PRO A 307 11.39 -8.28 10.53
N GLU A 308 12.10 -7.60 11.43
CA GLU A 308 11.96 -7.82 12.87
C GLU A 308 10.60 -7.33 13.36
N THR A 309 10.15 -6.13 12.95
CA THR A 309 8.80 -5.60 13.25
C THR A 309 7.71 -6.52 12.69
N LEU A 310 7.84 -6.98 11.44
CA LEU A 310 6.92 -7.91 10.79
C LEU A 310 6.87 -9.27 11.50
N ASN A 311 8.02 -9.81 11.89
CA ASN A 311 8.07 -11.04 12.67
C ASN A 311 7.37 -10.87 14.02
N LYS A 312 7.63 -9.77 14.74
CA LYS A 312 6.92 -9.46 15.98
C LYS A 312 5.41 -9.40 15.74
N LEU A 313 4.96 -8.72 14.69
CA LEU A 313 3.54 -8.66 14.30
C LEU A 313 2.97 -10.04 13.96
N SER A 314 3.72 -10.89 13.25
CA SER A 314 3.29 -12.23 12.85
C SER A 314 3.19 -13.23 14.00
N LEU A 315 4.05 -13.06 15.02
CA LEU A 315 4.05 -13.87 16.24
C LEU A 315 3.02 -13.37 17.25
N THR A 316 2.50 -12.15 17.05
CA THR A 316 1.51 -11.54 17.92
C THR A 316 0.12 -11.77 17.36
N THR A 317 -0.64 -12.64 18.02
CA THR A 317 -2.06 -12.82 17.70
C THR A 317 -2.87 -11.62 18.16
N ILE A 318 -3.96 -11.30 17.45
CA ILE A 318 -4.90 -10.24 17.85
C ILE A 318 -5.38 -10.44 19.30
N ALA A 319 -5.59 -11.70 19.72
CA ALA A 319 -5.94 -12.06 21.09
C ALA A 319 -4.89 -11.67 22.14
N SER A 320 -3.58 -11.76 21.82
CA SER A 320 -2.50 -11.31 22.71
C SER A 320 -2.48 -9.79 22.85
N LEU A 321 -2.81 -9.07 21.78
CA LEU A 321 -2.88 -7.60 21.78
C LEU A 321 -4.10 -7.09 22.52
N GLU A 322 -5.22 -7.79 22.41
CA GLU A 322 -6.41 -7.53 23.22
C GLU A 322 -6.12 -7.77 24.70
N ASP A 323 -5.42 -8.86 25.07
CA ASP A 323 -5.07 -9.18 26.45
C ASP A 323 -4.05 -8.18 27.05
N ASP A 324 -3.08 -7.72 26.27
CA ASP A 324 -2.13 -6.68 26.67
C ASP A 324 -2.79 -5.30 26.77
N LEU A 325 -3.73 -4.97 25.88
CA LEU A 325 -4.54 -3.75 25.98
C LEU A 325 -5.41 -3.77 27.24
N MET A 326 -6.00 -4.92 27.58
CA MET A 326 -6.80 -5.10 28.80
C MET A 326 -5.95 -4.96 30.07
N LYS A 327 -4.75 -5.56 30.12
CA LYS A 327 -3.81 -5.38 31.24
C LYS A 327 -3.28 -3.95 31.37
N LYS A 328 -2.98 -3.27 30.24
CA LYS A 328 -2.53 -1.87 30.22
C LYS A 328 -3.64 -0.94 30.71
N ASN A 329 -4.89 -1.21 30.31
CA ASN A 329 -6.08 -0.52 30.82
C ASN A 329 -6.34 -0.80 32.31
N GLU A 330 -6.19 -2.05 32.80
CA GLU A 330 -6.30 -2.37 34.24
C GLU A 330 -5.22 -1.66 35.08
N LEU A 331 -3.98 -1.54 34.57
CA LEU A 331 -2.85 -0.87 35.23
C LEU A 331 -3.00 0.66 35.24
N GLU A 332 -3.52 1.25 34.15
CA GLU A 332 -3.86 2.67 34.07
C GLU A 332 -5.08 3.03 34.94
N MET A 333 -6.06 2.13 35.09
CA MET A 333 -7.18 2.26 36.02
C MET A 333 -6.77 2.14 37.49
N ALA A 334 -5.70 1.39 37.80
CA ALA A 334 -5.15 1.27 39.16
C ALA A 334 -4.27 2.47 39.58
N THR A 335 -3.73 3.24 38.63
CA THR A 335 -2.83 4.38 38.88
C THR A 335 -3.52 5.76 38.72
N ASN A 336 -4.66 5.83 38.05
CA ASN A 336 -5.50 7.03 37.94
C ASN A 336 -6.93 6.80 38.46
N ALA A 337 -7.09 6.66 39.76
CA ALA A 337 -8.35 7.08 40.40
C ALA A 337 -8.16 8.53 40.90
N PRO A 338 -8.96 9.55 40.53
CA PRO A 338 -10.06 9.66 39.58
C PRO A 338 -9.82 10.73 38.48
N GLY A 339 -10.29 10.51 37.25
CA GLY A 339 -10.37 11.56 36.23
C GLY A 339 -10.57 11.11 34.77
N SER A 340 -11.73 10.49 34.47
CA SER A 340 -12.41 10.41 33.16
C SER A 340 -11.61 10.73 31.87
N PHE A 341 -11.34 9.72 31.03
CA PHE A 341 -10.97 9.91 29.61
C PHE A 341 -11.63 8.93 28.62
N TYR A 342 -12.88 8.55 28.87
CA TYR A 342 -13.93 8.64 27.85
C TYR A 342 -15.07 9.35 28.56
N GLY A 343 -15.61 10.40 27.95
CA GLY A 343 -16.63 11.24 28.58
C GLY A 343 -17.73 10.38 29.19
N ASN A 344 -18.11 10.72 30.43
CA ASN A 344 -19.21 10.13 31.20
C ASN A 344 -20.16 9.25 30.36
N VAL A 345 -19.84 7.96 30.23
CA VAL A 345 -20.90 6.98 30.16
C VAL A 345 -21.16 6.66 31.62
N ALA A 346 -22.23 7.27 32.13
CA ALA A 346 -22.76 6.99 33.44
C ALA A 346 -22.70 5.47 33.67
N VAL A 347 -22.23 5.11 34.86
CA VAL A 347 -22.43 3.79 35.48
C VAL A 347 -23.75 3.22 34.99
N VAL A 348 -23.68 2.19 34.15
CA VAL A 348 -24.87 1.53 33.64
C VAL A 348 -25.21 0.42 34.61
N GLU A 349 -25.94 0.77 35.66
CA GLU A 349 -26.83 -0.20 36.28
C GLU A 349 -27.81 -0.73 35.19
N ASP A 350 -28.02 -2.06 35.17
CA ASP A 350 -29.24 -2.75 34.67
C ASP A 350 -29.20 -3.76 33.50
N TYR A 351 -28.07 -4.19 32.90
CA TYR A 351 -28.15 -5.42 32.04
C TYR A 351 -26.82 -6.10 31.71
N LEU A 352 -25.74 -5.34 31.53
CA LEU A 352 -24.42 -5.88 31.17
C LEU A 352 -23.80 -6.72 32.29
N ASP A 353 -24.04 -6.35 33.56
CA ASP A 353 -23.58 -7.09 34.73
C ASP A 353 -24.26 -8.47 34.89
N TYR A 354 -25.37 -8.70 34.19
CA TYR A 354 -26.14 -9.94 34.24
C TYR A 354 -25.85 -10.90 33.09
N LEU A 355 -25.08 -10.47 32.08
CA LEU A 355 -24.66 -11.33 30.99
C LEU A 355 -23.49 -12.22 31.45
N PRO A 356 -23.62 -13.55 31.43
CA PRO A 356 -22.53 -14.46 31.80
C PRO A 356 -21.29 -14.17 30.95
N GLN A 357 -20.19 -13.73 31.57
CA GLN A 357 -19.02 -13.27 30.82
C GLN A 357 -18.32 -14.37 30.01
N ASP A 358 -18.52 -15.63 30.39
CA ASP A 358 -17.92 -16.79 29.72
C ASP A 358 -18.72 -17.28 28.50
N LEU A 359 -20.01 -16.93 28.38
CA LEU A 359 -20.86 -17.41 27.28
C LEU A 359 -20.89 -16.37 26.14
N PRO A 360 -20.74 -16.77 24.87
CA PRO A 360 -20.84 -15.87 23.73
C PRO A 360 -22.30 -15.38 23.54
N HIS A 361 -22.47 -14.09 23.33
CA HIS A 361 -23.76 -13.42 23.13
C HIS A 361 -23.85 -12.81 21.73
N LEU A 362 -24.62 -13.44 20.84
CA LEU A 362 -24.82 -12.97 19.48
C LEU A 362 -26.05 -12.05 19.40
N PHE A 363 -25.83 -10.77 19.16
CA PHE A 363 -26.85 -9.77 18.85
C PHE A 363 -27.09 -9.73 17.35
N LEU A 364 -28.33 -10.00 16.93
CA LEU A 364 -28.65 -10.19 15.53
C LEU A 364 -30.00 -9.63 15.12
N SER A 365 -30.13 -9.26 13.84
CA SER A 365 -31.41 -8.96 13.21
C SER A 365 -31.84 -10.13 12.33
N ASP A 366 -33.05 -10.63 12.54
CA ASP A 366 -33.56 -11.89 11.94
C ASP A 366 -33.62 -11.86 10.39
N ALA A 367 -33.89 -10.68 9.81
CA ALA A 367 -33.89 -10.48 8.36
C ALA A 367 -32.53 -10.03 7.79
N CYS A 368 -31.52 -9.75 8.61
CA CYS A 368 -30.22 -9.31 8.12
C CYS A 368 -29.42 -10.50 7.54
N PRO A 369 -28.96 -10.45 6.27
CA PRO A 369 -28.21 -11.55 5.66
C PRO A 369 -26.89 -11.83 6.40
N TYR A 370 -26.22 -10.78 6.88
CA TYR A 370 -24.98 -10.90 7.64
C TYR A 370 -25.19 -11.53 9.01
N SER A 371 -26.32 -11.21 9.66
CA SER A 371 -26.72 -11.84 10.92
C SER A 371 -26.99 -13.33 10.76
N GLN A 372 -27.60 -13.69 9.63
CA GLN A 372 -27.87 -15.07 9.27
C GLN A 372 -26.59 -15.87 9.09
N MET A 373 -25.52 -15.30 8.52
CA MET A 373 -24.22 -15.96 8.40
C MET A 373 -23.66 -16.35 9.77
N ALA A 374 -23.58 -15.38 10.69
CA ALA A 374 -23.08 -15.58 12.03
C ALA A 374 -23.89 -16.64 12.80
N TRP A 375 -25.21 -16.59 12.62
CA TRP A 375 -26.12 -17.56 13.21
C TRP A 375 -25.86 -18.98 12.67
N ILE A 376 -25.75 -19.16 11.36
CA ILE A 376 -25.43 -20.45 10.74
C ILE A 376 -24.09 -20.98 11.25
N ALA A 377 -23.06 -20.12 11.33
CA ALA A 377 -21.74 -20.53 11.80
C ALA A 377 -21.79 -21.08 13.24
N PHE A 378 -22.42 -20.37 14.17
CA PHE A 378 -22.62 -20.90 15.52
C PHE A 378 -23.42 -22.20 15.54
N LEU A 379 -24.50 -22.31 14.75
CA LEU A 379 -25.30 -23.54 14.67
C LEU A 379 -24.49 -24.72 14.12
N GLU A 380 -23.53 -24.51 13.22
CA GLU A 380 -22.63 -25.59 12.77
C GLU A 380 -21.65 -26.04 13.87
N LYS A 381 -21.33 -25.15 14.81
CA LYS A 381 -20.51 -25.47 15.99
C LYS A 381 -21.28 -26.19 17.10
N GLU A 382 -22.60 -26.08 17.11
CA GLU A 382 -23.45 -26.78 18.07
C GLU A 382 -23.39 -28.30 17.91
N ARG A 383 -23.52 -29.00 19.04
CA ARG A 383 -23.75 -30.46 19.04
C ARG A 383 -25.09 -30.80 18.42
N ASN A 384 -26.12 -30.03 18.78
CA ASN A 384 -27.45 -30.13 18.20
C ASN A 384 -27.92 -28.72 17.83
N PRO A 385 -28.01 -28.38 16.54
CA PRO A 385 -28.39 -27.04 16.13
C PRO A 385 -29.83 -26.67 16.54
N TYR A 386 -30.70 -27.66 16.81
CA TYR A 386 -32.07 -27.41 17.30
C TYR A 386 -32.14 -27.00 18.77
N THR A 387 -31.07 -27.22 19.53
CA THR A 387 -31.00 -26.86 20.95
C THR A 387 -29.64 -26.19 21.21
N PRO A 388 -29.46 -24.92 20.80
CA PRO A 388 -28.21 -24.21 21.00
C PRO A 388 -27.84 -24.10 22.49
N THR A 389 -26.57 -24.33 22.81
CA THR A 389 -26.01 -24.32 24.16
C THR A 389 -24.69 -23.59 24.29
N ILE A 390 -23.95 -23.37 23.18
CA ILE A 390 -22.60 -22.77 23.23
C ILE A 390 -22.63 -21.26 23.01
N PHE A 391 -23.79 -20.68 22.74
CA PHE A 391 -24.00 -19.25 22.59
C PHE A 391 -25.43 -18.87 22.95
N GLN A 392 -25.65 -17.60 23.27
CA GLN A 392 -26.97 -17.03 23.50
C GLN A 392 -27.27 -15.99 22.43
N MET A 393 -28.47 -16.07 21.86
CA MET A 393 -28.94 -15.10 20.88
C MET A 393 -29.75 -13.98 21.52
N HIS A 394 -29.52 -12.76 21.04
CA HIS A 394 -30.27 -11.56 21.38
C HIS A 394 -30.79 -10.92 20.10
N TYR A 395 -32.11 -10.86 19.94
CA TYR A 395 -32.71 -10.21 18.77
C TYR A 395 -32.62 -8.69 18.93
N VAL A 396 -32.30 -8.00 17.83
CA VAL A 396 -32.21 -6.54 17.74
C VAL A 396 -33.04 -6.06 16.57
N CYS A 397 -33.88 -5.05 16.80
CA CYS A 397 -34.67 -4.43 15.73
C CYS A 397 -34.44 -2.92 15.68
N ASN A 398 -33.79 -2.46 14.62
CA ASN A 398 -33.54 -1.03 14.40
C ASN A 398 -34.81 -0.24 14.03
N PHE A 399 -35.89 -0.94 13.71
CA PHE A 399 -37.14 -0.37 13.21
C PHE A 399 -38.19 -0.08 14.29
N LEU A 400 -37.91 -0.38 15.56
CA LEU A 400 -38.84 -0.06 16.65
C LEU A 400 -38.69 1.39 17.10
N LYS A 401 -39.83 2.05 17.34
CA LYS A 401 -39.88 3.37 17.98
C LYS A 401 -39.23 3.35 19.36
N TYR A 402 -39.54 2.31 20.14
CA TYR A 402 -38.88 2.05 21.41
C TYR A 402 -37.68 1.15 21.20
N LYS A 403 -36.59 1.42 21.91
CA LYS A 403 -35.39 0.60 21.80
C LYS A 403 -35.60 -0.73 22.54
N ASP A 404 -35.53 -1.84 21.81
CA ASP A 404 -35.57 -3.17 22.40
C ASP A 404 -34.35 -3.42 23.32
N PRO A 405 -34.38 -4.44 24.20
CA PRO A 405 -33.27 -4.69 25.12
C PRO A 405 -31.92 -4.89 24.41
N GLY A 406 -31.90 -5.60 23.28
CA GLY A 406 -30.68 -5.82 22.51
C GLY A 406 -30.14 -4.53 21.91
N TYR A 407 -31.00 -3.71 21.31
CA TYR A 407 -30.63 -2.38 20.82
C TYR A 407 -30.10 -1.51 21.96
N LYS A 408 -30.73 -1.52 23.14
CA LYS A 408 -30.26 -0.73 24.29
C LYS A 408 -28.85 -1.12 24.69
N VAL A 409 -28.55 -2.42 24.74
CA VAL A 409 -27.19 -2.92 25.02
C VAL A 409 -26.22 -2.41 23.95
N LEU A 410 -26.52 -2.59 22.66
CA LEU A 410 -25.65 -2.13 21.58
C LEU A 410 -25.43 -0.60 21.62
N SER A 411 -26.50 0.18 21.82
CA SER A 411 -26.41 1.64 21.88
C SER A 411 -25.57 2.15 23.05
N LYS A 412 -25.58 1.44 24.19
CA LYS A 412 -24.71 1.74 25.34
C LYS A 412 -23.24 1.44 25.05
N LEU A 413 -22.97 0.48 24.17
CA LEU A 413 -21.64 0.17 23.66
C LEU A 413 -21.22 1.08 22.50
N GLY A 414 -22.02 2.11 22.17
CA GLY A 414 -21.74 3.00 21.03
C GLY A 414 -22.04 2.40 19.65
N ILE A 415 -22.70 1.24 19.61
CA ILE A 415 -23.03 0.54 18.37
C ILE A 415 -24.46 0.88 17.96
N VAL A 416 -24.60 1.48 16.78
CA VAL A 416 -25.89 1.90 16.22
C VAL A 416 -26.05 1.28 14.84
N ASP A 417 -27.21 0.70 14.59
CA ASP A 417 -27.63 0.15 13.29
C ASP A 417 -26.69 -0.90 12.65
N SER A 418 -25.89 -1.59 13.47
CA SER A 418 -24.96 -2.63 13.03
C SER A 418 -25.28 -3.96 13.68
N THR A 419 -25.56 -4.99 12.86
CA THR A 419 -25.72 -6.40 13.26
C THR A 419 -25.20 -7.30 12.13
N PRO A 420 -24.57 -8.45 12.42
CA PRO A 420 -24.42 -9.07 13.74
C PRO A 420 -23.36 -8.39 14.62
N VAL A 421 -23.51 -8.53 15.93
CA VAL A 421 -22.50 -8.18 16.93
C VAL A 421 -22.36 -9.33 17.90
N LEU A 422 -21.14 -9.76 18.19
CA LEU A 422 -20.88 -10.82 19.18
C LEU A 422 -20.21 -10.18 20.40
N LEU A 423 -20.77 -10.39 21.59
CA LEU A 423 -20.08 -10.12 22.85
C LEU A 423 -19.57 -11.44 23.42
N HIS A 424 -18.27 -11.56 23.69
CA HIS A 424 -17.70 -12.76 24.28
C HIS A 424 -16.46 -12.38 25.08
N LYS A 425 -16.40 -12.79 26.36
CA LYS A 425 -15.28 -12.48 27.28
C LYS A 425 -14.94 -10.99 27.38
N GLY A 426 -15.97 -10.14 27.42
CA GLY A 426 -15.82 -8.69 27.47
C GLY A 426 -15.46 -8.02 26.14
N ASN A 427 -15.15 -8.80 25.09
CA ASN A 427 -14.82 -8.28 23.77
C ASN A 427 -16.07 -8.14 22.90
N VAL A 428 -16.05 -7.14 22.01
CA VAL A 428 -17.12 -6.86 21.05
C VAL A 428 -16.61 -7.11 19.64
N PHE A 429 -17.18 -8.10 18.95
CA PHE A 429 -16.84 -8.43 17.57
C PHE A 429 -17.92 -7.91 16.63
N GLN A 430 -17.48 -7.14 15.63
CA GLN A 430 -18.27 -6.61 14.53
C GLN A 430 -17.61 -7.07 13.21
N GLU A 431 -18.25 -6.78 12.07
CA GLU A 431 -17.88 -7.28 10.74
C GLU A 431 -18.15 -8.78 10.56
N SER A 432 -19.05 -9.10 9.63
CA SER A 432 -19.60 -10.46 9.51
C SER A 432 -18.56 -11.51 9.12
N THR A 433 -17.61 -11.21 8.22
CA THR A 433 -16.59 -12.19 7.78
C THR A 433 -15.56 -12.48 8.86
N SER A 434 -15.03 -11.46 9.54
CA SER A 434 -14.11 -11.62 10.67
C SER A 434 -14.76 -12.38 11.84
N LEU A 435 -16.04 -12.10 12.09
CA LEU A 435 -16.82 -12.79 13.10
C LEU A 435 -16.99 -14.29 12.77
N LEU A 436 -17.16 -14.66 11.50
CA LEU A 436 -17.24 -16.06 11.08
C LEU A 436 -15.93 -16.82 11.35
N GLU A 437 -14.78 -16.21 11.04
CA GLU A 437 -13.46 -16.79 11.32
C GLU A 437 -13.22 -16.94 12.83
N TYR A 438 -13.63 -15.94 13.61
CA TYR A 438 -13.56 -15.99 15.06
C TYR A 438 -14.40 -17.14 15.64
N ILE A 439 -15.65 -17.31 15.17
CA ILE A 439 -16.50 -18.44 15.57
C ILE A 439 -15.82 -19.76 15.20
N ASP A 440 -15.21 -19.84 14.01
CA ASP A 440 -14.57 -21.07 13.57
C ASP A 440 -13.38 -21.46 14.46
N ALA A 441 -12.54 -20.48 14.81
CA ALA A 441 -11.33 -20.66 15.58
C ALA A 441 -11.60 -20.91 17.08
N CYS A 442 -12.55 -20.17 17.68
CA CYS A 442 -12.74 -20.16 19.14
C CYS A 442 -13.66 -21.27 19.68
N PHE A 443 -14.48 -21.91 18.83
CA PHE A 443 -15.42 -22.96 19.28
C PHE A 443 -15.15 -24.32 18.60
N PRO A 444 -14.03 -24.99 18.94
CA PRO A 444 -13.61 -26.22 18.27
C PRO A 444 -14.16 -27.51 18.93
N GLU A 445 -15.46 -27.70 19.19
CA GLU A 445 -16.10 -29.05 19.17
C GLU A 445 -17.59 -29.12 19.52
N SER A 446 -18.24 -30.16 18.96
CA SER A 446 -19.10 -31.04 19.74
C SER A 446 -18.48 -32.44 19.86
N SER A 447 -17.80 -32.71 20.97
CA SER A 447 -17.45 -34.07 21.37
C SER A 447 -18.31 -34.49 22.56
N SER A 448 -18.95 -35.64 22.42
CA SER A 448 -19.07 -36.57 23.54
C SER A 448 -18.97 -37.96 22.96
N ALA A 449 -17.94 -38.67 23.42
CA ALA A 449 -17.79 -40.10 23.24
C ALA A 449 -19.06 -40.82 23.70
N VAL A 450 -19.62 -41.63 22.82
CA VAL A 450 -20.33 -42.86 23.20
C VAL A 450 -19.65 -43.95 22.39
N GLU A 451 -18.91 -44.83 23.07
CA GLU A 451 -18.35 -46.02 22.44
C GLU A 451 -19.50 -46.84 21.81
N PRO A 452 -19.40 -47.25 20.54
CA PRO A 452 -20.31 -48.25 20.01
C PRO A 452 -19.99 -49.57 20.72
N SER A 453 -20.92 -50.02 21.57
CA SER A 453 -20.92 -51.40 22.05
C SER A 453 -20.92 -52.31 20.82
N LYS A 454 -19.91 -53.19 20.72
CA LYS A 454 -19.79 -54.23 19.70
C LYS A 454 -21.14 -54.94 19.51
N GLY A 455 -21.77 -54.75 18.36
CA GLY A 455 -23.11 -55.25 18.10
C GLY A 455 -23.51 -55.20 16.63
N ASP A 456 -23.08 -56.25 15.92
CA ASP A 456 -23.71 -56.86 14.75
C ASP A 456 -23.69 -56.18 13.38
N PHE A 457 -23.37 -57.03 12.40
CA PHE A 457 -23.00 -56.73 11.03
C PHE A 457 -24.22 -57.00 10.15
N GLY A 458 -24.88 -55.97 9.61
CA GLY A 458 -25.94 -56.22 8.63
C GLY A 458 -26.88 -55.08 8.28
N SER A 459 -26.58 -54.43 7.14
CA SER A 459 -27.54 -53.80 6.20
C SER A 459 -28.11 -52.39 6.48
N ARG A 460 -28.16 -51.63 5.37
CA ARG A 460 -28.99 -50.45 5.03
C ARG A 460 -28.41 -49.03 5.22
N VAL A 461 -28.20 -48.42 4.04
CA VAL A 461 -28.11 -46.99 3.66
C VAL A 461 -26.88 -46.24 4.17
N GLN A 462 -26.03 -45.82 3.22
CA GLN A 462 -24.89 -44.92 3.40
C GLN A 462 -25.39 -43.51 3.80
N HIS A 463 -25.77 -43.33 5.07
CA HIS A 463 -25.85 -42.03 5.70
C HIS A 463 -24.53 -41.76 6.42
N GLU A 464 -23.96 -40.58 6.15
CA GLU A 464 -22.89 -39.93 6.92
C GLU A 464 -21.68 -40.81 7.26
N HIS A 465 -20.69 -40.81 6.36
CA HIS A 465 -19.31 -41.08 6.77
C HIS A 465 -18.87 -39.95 7.71
N MET A 466 -19.12 -40.18 9.01
CA MET A 466 -18.66 -39.38 10.13
C MET A 466 -17.14 -39.23 10.06
N ASN A 467 -16.69 -38.03 9.70
CA ASN A 467 -15.38 -37.56 10.11
C ASN A 467 -15.51 -37.19 11.59
N VAL A 468 -14.94 -38.02 12.47
CA VAL A 468 -14.97 -37.88 13.94
C VAL A 468 -13.92 -36.84 14.38
N GLY A 469 -13.96 -35.65 13.79
CA GLY A 469 -13.04 -34.55 14.07
C GLY A 469 -13.78 -33.22 14.03
N HIS A 470 -13.32 -32.28 14.85
CA HIS A 470 -13.77 -30.88 14.93
C HIS A 470 -14.42 -30.38 13.62
N LYS A 471 -15.70 -29.95 13.66
CA LYS A 471 -16.37 -29.31 12.52
C LYS A 471 -15.73 -27.94 12.26
N ARG A 472 -14.62 -27.92 11.54
CA ARG A 472 -14.01 -26.70 11.01
C ARG A 472 -14.76 -26.25 9.77
N LEU A 473 -15.06 -24.97 9.73
CA LEU A 473 -15.67 -24.25 8.60
C LEU A 473 -14.59 -23.64 7.71
N VAL A 474 -13.40 -23.38 8.24
CA VAL A 474 -12.19 -23.13 7.46
C VAL A 474 -11.52 -24.47 7.15
N PRO A 475 -11.28 -24.81 5.87
CA PRO A 475 -10.56 -26.03 5.51
C PRO A 475 -9.19 -26.10 6.19
N SER A 476 -8.75 -27.29 6.60
CA SER A 476 -7.43 -27.49 7.21
C SER A 476 -6.29 -27.58 6.20
N ASP A 477 -6.60 -27.94 4.95
CA ASP A 477 -5.62 -28.00 3.87
C ASP A 477 -5.36 -26.58 3.34
N PRO A 478 -4.10 -26.11 3.25
CA PRO A 478 -3.79 -24.76 2.81
C PRO A 478 -4.29 -24.40 1.40
N ILE A 479 -4.38 -25.39 0.50
CA ILE A 479 -4.89 -25.17 -0.87
C ILE A 479 -6.40 -24.95 -0.79
N ASP A 480 -7.10 -25.74 0.00
CA ASP A 480 -8.55 -25.57 0.20
C ASP A 480 -8.86 -24.26 0.94
N THR A 481 -8.05 -23.85 1.92
CA THR A 481 -8.16 -22.53 2.57
C THR A 481 -7.93 -21.40 1.57
N PHE A 482 -6.91 -21.50 0.72
CA PHE A 482 -6.65 -20.53 -0.34
C PHE A 482 -7.83 -20.43 -1.32
N ASN A 483 -8.38 -21.57 -1.74
CA ASN A 483 -9.53 -21.62 -2.63
C ASN A 483 -10.80 -21.00 -2.00
N MET A 484 -11.01 -21.22 -0.70
CA MET A 484 -12.10 -20.60 0.05
C MET A 484 -11.94 -19.08 0.13
N ASN A 485 -10.76 -18.58 0.49
CA ASN A 485 -10.50 -17.14 0.57
C ASN A 485 -10.62 -16.47 -0.80
N LEU A 486 -10.07 -17.11 -1.84
CA LEU A 486 -10.23 -16.63 -3.22
C LEU A 486 -11.70 -16.58 -3.64
N PHE A 487 -12.52 -17.53 -3.19
CA PHE A 487 -13.96 -17.51 -3.43
C PHE A 487 -14.60 -16.30 -2.73
N LEU A 488 -14.35 -16.13 -1.42
CA LEU A 488 -14.90 -15.01 -0.64
C LEU A 488 -14.54 -13.65 -1.27
N ASP A 489 -13.28 -13.45 -1.65
CA ASP A 489 -12.80 -12.23 -2.30
C ASP A 489 -13.46 -12.02 -3.68
N ARG A 490 -13.54 -13.08 -4.49
CA ARG A 490 -14.12 -13.01 -5.84
C ARG A 490 -15.62 -12.67 -5.84
N TYR A 491 -16.34 -13.04 -4.78
CA TYR A 491 -17.80 -12.89 -4.71
C TYR A 491 -18.26 -11.87 -3.64
N ALA A 492 -17.33 -11.08 -3.09
CA ALA A 492 -17.58 -10.08 -2.04
C ALA A 492 -18.58 -8.98 -2.44
N ASP A 493 -18.78 -8.73 -3.73
CA ASP A 493 -19.67 -7.71 -4.29
C ASP A 493 -21.09 -8.22 -4.59
N LEU A 494 -21.38 -9.51 -4.46
CA LEU A 494 -22.73 -10.06 -4.61
C LEU A 494 -23.81 -9.32 -3.77
N PRO A 495 -23.54 -8.93 -2.50
CA PRO A 495 -24.50 -8.14 -1.71
C PRO A 495 -24.85 -6.81 -2.36
N LYS A 496 -23.86 -6.15 -2.97
CA LYS A 496 -24.01 -4.88 -3.68
C LYS A 496 -24.81 -5.09 -4.97
N LEU A 497 -24.51 -6.14 -5.74
CA LEU A 497 -25.26 -6.46 -6.96
C LEU A 497 -26.74 -6.77 -6.67
N TYR A 498 -27.01 -7.57 -5.64
CA TYR A 498 -28.37 -7.81 -5.15
C TYR A 498 -29.10 -6.50 -4.83
N ARG A 499 -28.45 -5.61 -4.04
CA ARG A 499 -29.03 -4.32 -3.65
C ARG A 499 -29.30 -3.41 -4.85
N ASN A 500 -28.36 -3.35 -5.80
CA ASN A 500 -28.51 -2.56 -7.01
C ASN A 500 -29.74 -2.98 -7.80
N VAL A 501 -29.96 -4.29 -8.01
CA VAL A 501 -31.15 -4.78 -8.72
C VAL A 501 -32.44 -4.51 -7.93
N LEU A 502 -32.38 -4.69 -6.60
CA LEU A 502 -33.51 -4.42 -5.71
C LEU A 502 -33.92 -2.95 -5.74
N GLU A 503 -33.00 -2.00 -5.68
CA GLU A 503 -33.31 -0.57 -5.59
C GLU A 503 -33.55 0.09 -6.96
N HIS A 504 -33.23 -0.60 -8.06
CA HIS A 504 -33.39 -0.05 -9.40
C HIS A 504 -34.85 0.16 -9.77
N ARG A 505 -35.17 1.33 -10.34
CA ARG A 505 -36.50 1.67 -10.86
C ARG A 505 -36.53 1.47 -12.37
N TYR A 506 -37.31 0.50 -12.82
CA TYR A 506 -37.45 0.15 -14.23
C TYR A 506 -38.54 0.99 -14.88
N GLN A 507 -38.21 1.67 -15.99
CA GLN A 507 -39.19 2.49 -16.72
C GLN A 507 -39.85 1.74 -17.89
N SER A 508 -39.21 0.68 -18.42
CA SER A 508 -39.72 -0.08 -19.57
C SER A 508 -39.06 -1.45 -19.81
N THR A 509 -37.97 -1.78 -19.11
CA THR A 509 -37.23 -3.05 -19.25
C THR A 509 -37.42 -3.92 -18.00
N THR A 510 -37.42 -5.25 -18.15
CA THR A 510 -37.43 -6.16 -17.00
C THR A 510 -36.09 -6.13 -16.27
N ALA A 511 -36.08 -6.50 -14.98
CA ALA A 511 -34.83 -6.56 -14.21
C ALA A 511 -33.79 -7.45 -14.90
N ALA A 512 -34.21 -8.63 -15.38
CA ALA A 512 -33.36 -9.54 -16.12
C ALA A 512 -32.75 -8.93 -17.40
N SER A 513 -33.41 -8.00 -18.07
CA SER A 513 -32.91 -7.38 -19.31
C SER A 513 -32.12 -6.08 -19.09
N SER A 514 -32.03 -5.60 -17.86
CA SER A 514 -31.32 -4.37 -17.52
C SER A 514 -29.82 -4.60 -17.33
N ALA A 515 -29.02 -3.54 -17.46
CA ALA A 515 -27.57 -3.63 -17.23
C ALA A 515 -27.22 -4.16 -15.83
N VAL A 516 -27.91 -3.69 -14.78
CA VAL A 516 -27.67 -4.14 -13.39
C VAL A 516 -28.11 -5.59 -13.16
N GLY A 517 -29.19 -6.03 -13.80
CA GLY A 517 -29.63 -7.43 -13.73
C GLY A 517 -28.75 -8.37 -14.53
N GLN A 518 -28.19 -7.92 -15.65
CA GLN A 518 -27.20 -8.66 -16.42
C GLN A 518 -25.90 -8.84 -15.62
N GLU A 519 -25.43 -7.79 -14.93
CA GLU A 519 -24.24 -7.89 -14.06
C GLU A 519 -24.45 -8.90 -12.92
N LEU A 520 -25.63 -8.92 -12.29
CA LEU A 520 -25.99 -9.94 -11.31
C LEU A 520 -26.06 -11.34 -11.94
N LEU A 521 -26.66 -11.48 -13.12
CA LEU A 521 -26.76 -12.75 -13.82
C LEU A 521 -25.38 -13.32 -14.18
N GLU A 522 -24.49 -12.50 -14.75
CA GLU A 522 -23.11 -12.86 -15.06
C GLU A 522 -22.39 -13.36 -13.79
N ARG A 523 -22.62 -12.69 -12.64
CA ARG A 523 -22.05 -13.14 -11.38
C ARG A 523 -22.57 -14.51 -10.95
N LEU A 524 -23.87 -14.77 -11.09
CA LEU A 524 -24.47 -16.08 -10.79
C LEU A 524 -23.98 -17.17 -11.75
N GLU A 525 -23.77 -16.84 -13.02
CA GLU A 525 -23.17 -17.73 -14.02
C GLU A 525 -21.74 -18.12 -13.65
N MET A 526 -20.93 -17.16 -13.19
CA MET A 526 -19.59 -17.40 -12.69
C MET A 526 -19.59 -18.31 -11.46
N ILE A 527 -20.47 -18.07 -10.48
CA ILE A 527 -20.63 -18.95 -9.30
C ILE A 527 -21.00 -20.37 -9.74
N ASN A 528 -21.97 -20.49 -10.65
CA ASN A 528 -22.41 -21.78 -11.18
C ASN A 528 -21.29 -22.54 -11.91
N ALA A 529 -20.39 -21.82 -12.61
CA ALA A 529 -19.23 -22.41 -13.25
C ALA A 529 -18.18 -22.86 -12.22
N ASP A 530 -17.91 -22.03 -11.21
CA ASP A 530 -16.93 -22.31 -10.15
C ASP A 530 -17.33 -23.50 -9.28
N LEU A 531 -18.63 -23.70 -9.04
CA LEU A 531 -19.19 -24.89 -8.39
C LEU A 531 -18.80 -26.23 -9.06
N ARG A 532 -18.39 -26.24 -10.34
CA ARG A 532 -17.90 -27.45 -11.01
C ARG A 532 -16.41 -27.72 -10.78
N LYS A 533 -15.66 -26.73 -10.30
CA LYS A 533 -14.19 -26.83 -10.18
C LYS A 533 -13.77 -27.74 -9.04
N PHE A 534 -14.61 -27.86 -8.02
CA PHE A 534 -14.33 -28.65 -6.82
C PHE A 534 -15.18 -29.93 -6.80
N LYS A 535 -14.62 -31.00 -6.23
CA LYS A 535 -15.35 -32.26 -6.05
C LYS A 535 -16.16 -32.19 -4.77
N GLY A 536 -17.49 -32.21 -4.90
CA GLY A 536 -18.40 -32.20 -3.76
C GLY A 536 -19.61 -31.31 -4.01
N PRO A 537 -20.56 -31.28 -3.08
CA PRO A 537 -21.78 -30.50 -3.24
C PRO A 537 -21.66 -29.04 -2.78
N PHE A 538 -20.52 -28.63 -2.23
CA PHE A 538 -20.28 -27.29 -1.66
C PHE A 538 -19.32 -26.45 -2.52
N LEU A 539 -19.25 -25.14 -2.26
CA LEU A 539 -18.50 -24.19 -3.11
C LEU A 539 -17.01 -24.50 -3.18
N CYS A 540 -16.43 -25.02 -2.11
CA CYS A 540 -15.03 -25.48 -2.07
C CYS A 540 -14.94 -27.02 -2.03
N GLY A 541 -15.96 -27.74 -2.50
CA GLY A 541 -15.97 -29.20 -2.55
C GLY A 541 -16.55 -29.86 -1.29
N TYR A 542 -15.73 -30.58 -0.54
CA TYR A 542 -16.09 -31.14 0.76
C TYR A 542 -14.94 -30.89 1.74
N PRO A 543 -15.21 -30.44 2.98
CA PRO A 543 -16.51 -30.25 3.63
C PRO A 543 -17.19 -28.90 3.35
N PHE A 544 -18.38 -28.69 3.94
CA PHE A 544 -19.09 -27.40 3.98
C PHE A 544 -18.23 -26.35 4.69
N SER A 545 -18.14 -25.14 4.13
CA SER A 545 -17.18 -24.13 4.59
C SER A 545 -17.79 -22.73 4.75
N LEU A 546 -16.97 -21.77 5.21
CA LEU A 546 -17.37 -20.36 5.29
C LEU A 546 -17.82 -19.78 3.95
N ALA A 547 -17.32 -20.29 2.82
CA ALA A 547 -17.76 -19.86 1.49
C ALA A 547 -19.26 -20.12 1.29
N ASP A 548 -19.77 -21.27 1.74
CA ASP A 548 -21.20 -21.61 1.63
C ASP A 548 -22.06 -20.74 2.54
N ILE A 549 -21.58 -20.51 3.77
CA ILE A 549 -22.25 -19.66 4.77
C ILE A 549 -22.35 -18.22 4.27
N PHE A 550 -21.30 -17.70 3.64
CA PHE A 550 -21.30 -16.37 3.04
C PHE A 550 -22.34 -16.24 1.92
N LEU A 551 -22.44 -17.26 1.06
CA LEU A 551 -23.24 -17.15 -0.16
C LEU A 551 -24.75 -17.39 0.09
N ILE A 552 -25.11 -18.32 0.97
CA ILE A 552 -26.50 -18.78 1.11
C ILE A 552 -27.53 -17.68 1.44
N PRO A 553 -27.26 -16.70 2.32
CA PRO A 553 -28.25 -15.67 2.65
C PRO A 553 -28.60 -14.78 1.45
N PHE A 554 -27.64 -14.53 0.56
CA PHE A 554 -27.89 -13.71 -0.62
C PHE A 554 -28.61 -14.49 -1.71
N VAL A 555 -28.29 -15.77 -1.92
CA VAL A 555 -29.00 -16.61 -2.89
C VAL A 555 -30.46 -16.83 -2.46
N GLU A 556 -30.74 -17.02 -1.17
CA GLU A 556 -32.11 -17.04 -0.61
C GLU A 556 -32.86 -15.74 -0.99
N ARG A 557 -32.26 -14.59 -0.73
CA ARG A 557 -32.88 -13.28 -1.01
C ARG A 557 -33.05 -13.00 -2.49
N ILE A 558 -32.15 -13.46 -3.35
CA ILE A 558 -32.31 -13.37 -4.80
C ILE A 558 -33.54 -14.19 -5.24
N GLN A 559 -33.66 -15.43 -4.77
CA GLN A 559 -34.79 -16.29 -5.14
C GLN A 559 -36.15 -15.81 -4.60
N VAL A 560 -36.16 -15.19 -3.42
CA VAL A 560 -37.40 -14.74 -2.77
C VAL A 560 -37.73 -13.29 -3.13
N VAL A 561 -36.83 -12.36 -2.81
CA VAL A 561 -37.11 -10.93 -2.82
C VAL A 561 -37.06 -10.36 -4.25
N LEU A 562 -36.04 -10.72 -5.03
CA LEU A 562 -35.95 -10.22 -6.42
C LEU A 562 -37.00 -10.88 -7.33
N LYS A 563 -37.36 -12.14 -7.09
CA LYS A 563 -38.48 -12.77 -7.77
C LYS A 563 -39.78 -11.99 -7.54
N HIS A 564 -40.06 -11.62 -6.28
CA HIS A 564 -41.27 -10.90 -5.92
C HIS A 564 -41.31 -9.47 -6.48
N TYR A 565 -40.27 -8.67 -6.24
CA TYR A 565 -40.30 -7.23 -6.58
C TYR A 565 -39.82 -6.91 -7.99
N ARG A 566 -39.10 -7.82 -8.64
CA ARG A 566 -38.34 -7.54 -9.87
C ARG A 566 -38.53 -8.58 -10.96
N GLU A 567 -39.34 -9.60 -10.72
CA GLU A 567 -39.53 -10.75 -11.63
C GLU A 567 -38.18 -11.37 -12.07
N PHE A 568 -37.15 -11.21 -11.24
CA PHE A 568 -35.83 -11.76 -11.52
C PHE A 568 -35.73 -13.13 -10.87
N GLU A 569 -35.54 -14.16 -11.69
CA GLU A 569 -35.31 -15.53 -11.24
C GLU A 569 -33.94 -16.02 -11.65
N ILE A 570 -33.32 -16.84 -10.80
CA ILE A 570 -32.09 -17.54 -11.15
C ILE A 570 -32.41 -18.54 -12.28
N PRO A 571 -31.81 -18.41 -13.47
CA PRO A 571 -32.16 -19.27 -14.60
C PRO A 571 -32.02 -20.74 -14.27
N THR A 572 -32.97 -21.56 -14.73
CA THR A 572 -32.97 -23.02 -14.52
C THR A 572 -31.77 -23.71 -15.19
N THR A 573 -31.12 -23.03 -16.15
CA THR A 573 -29.87 -23.45 -16.78
C THR A 573 -28.68 -23.49 -15.82
N LEU A 574 -28.72 -22.72 -14.71
CA LEU A 574 -27.69 -22.70 -13.67
C LEU A 574 -27.81 -23.90 -12.72
N THR A 575 -27.73 -25.09 -13.30
CA THR A 575 -28.02 -26.38 -12.65
C THR A 575 -27.17 -26.68 -11.42
N ASN A 576 -25.90 -26.25 -11.37
CA ASN A 576 -25.07 -26.49 -10.19
C ASN A 576 -25.45 -25.57 -9.05
N LEU A 577 -25.76 -24.30 -9.35
CA LEU A 577 -26.21 -23.35 -8.33
C LEU A 577 -27.53 -23.80 -7.70
N HIS A 578 -28.48 -24.27 -8.51
CA HIS A 578 -29.73 -24.88 -8.01
C HIS A 578 -29.46 -26.14 -7.16
N SER A 579 -28.56 -27.00 -7.60
CA SER A 579 -28.19 -28.22 -6.86
C SER A 579 -27.51 -27.89 -5.52
N TRP A 580 -26.58 -26.94 -5.53
CA TRP A 580 -25.91 -26.43 -4.35
C TRP A 580 -26.92 -25.83 -3.37
N TYR A 581 -27.80 -24.95 -3.84
CA TYR A 581 -28.82 -24.31 -3.01
C TYR A 581 -29.72 -25.35 -2.33
N LYS A 582 -30.17 -26.38 -3.08
CA LYS A 582 -30.97 -27.48 -2.55
C LYS A 582 -30.23 -28.26 -1.44
N VAL A 583 -28.94 -28.54 -1.61
CA VAL A 583 -28.16 -29.28 -0.61
C VAL A 583 -27.88 -28.42 0.62
N VAL A 584 -27.49 -27.15 0.42
CA VAL A 584 -27.16 -26.24 1.52
C VAL A 584 -28.39 -25.86 2.33
N SER A 585 -29.52 -25.55 1.70
CA SER A 585 -30.79 -25.25 2.40
C SER A 585 -31.33 -26.44 3.20
N ALA A 586 -31.01 -27.68 2.81
CA ALA A 586 -31.39 -28.88 3.55
C ALA A 586 -30.55 -29.14 4.81
N ARG A 587 -29.41 -28.45 4.99
CA ARG A 587 -28.58 -28.57 6.20
C ARG A 587 -29.34 -28.03 7.41
N SER A 588 -29.26 -28.72 8.55
CA SER A 588 -30.03 -28.36 9.75
C SER A 588 -29.77 -26.94 10.25
N SER A 589 -28.51 -26.49 10.27
CA SER A 589 -28.08 -25.13 10.63
C SER A 589 -28.74 -24.06 9.74
N VAL A 590 -28.65 -24.24 8.42
CA VAL A 590 -29.22 -23.36 7.41
C VAL A 590 -30.74 -23.38 7.47
N ARG A 591 -31.35 -24.56 7.56
CA ARG A 591 -32.81 -24.75 7.67
C ARG A 591 -33.39 -24.01 8.87
N ILE A 592 -32.71 -24.02 10.02
CA ILE A 592 -33.14 -23.26 11.20
C ILE A 592 -33.09 -21.76 10.94
N SER A 593 -32.02 -21.27 10.30
CA SER A 593 -31.87 -19.84 9.97
C SER A 593 -32.85 -19.34 8.89
N MET A 594 -33.42 -20.27 8.12
CA MET A 594 -34.42 -20.04 7.07
C MET A 594 -35.83 -20.48 7.49
N ALA A 595 -36.03 -20.82 8.76
CA ALA A 595 -37.35 -21.16 9.26
C ALA A 595 -38.21 -19.92 9.46
N ASP A 596 -39.51 -20.13 9.67
CA ASP A 596 -40.42 -19.08 10.08
C ASP A 596 -39.96 -18.39 11.36
N ARG A 597 -40.41 -17.14 11.54
CA ARG A 597 -39.96 -16.31 12.65
C ARG A 597 -40.17 -17.00 13.99
N THR A 598 -39.10 -17.05 14.78
CA THR A 598 -39.17 -17.58 16.14
C THR A 598 -40.07 -16.71 17.01
N LYS A 599 -40.60 -17.26 18.12
CA LYS A 599 -41.35 -16.47 19.11
C LYS A 599 -40.56 -15.26 19.60
N ALA A 600 -39.25 -15.40 19.81
CA ALA A 600 -38.38 -14.32 20.23
C ALA A 600 -38.28 -13.20 19.17
N SER A 601 -38.14 -13.57 17.89
CA SER A 601 -38.18 -12.62 16.77
C SER A 601 -39.53 -11.91 16.67
N LEU A 602 -40.63 -12.65 16.77
CA LEU A 602 -42.00 -12.10 16.73
C LEU A 602 -42.25 -11.05 17.82
N HIS A 603 -41.62 -11.19 18.99
CA HIS A 603 -41.73 -10.25 20.10
C HIS A 603 -40.78 -9.05 20.01
N THR A 604 -39.88 -9.02 19.01
CA THR A 604 -38.81 -8.01 18.91
C THR A 604 -38.80 -7.28 17.56
N CYS A 605 -39.42 -7.81 16.51
CA CYS A 605 -39.35 -7.25 15.15
C CYS A 605 -40.59 -6.42 14.75
N ALA A 606 -40.38 -5.33 14.01
CA ALA A 606 -41.40 -4.42 13.49
C ALA A 606 -42.03 -4.87 12.15
N MET A 607 -42.28 -6.17 11.96
CA MET A 607 -42.84 -6.72 10.71
C MET A 607 -44.06 -7.61 11.01
N THR A 608 -45.08 -7.60 10.15
CA THR A 608 -46.35 -8.32 10.36
C THR A 608 -46.25 -9.80 9.96
N SER A 609 -45.52 -10.11 8.90
CA SER A 609 -45.52 -11.42 8.24
C SER A 609 -44.75 -12.46 9.05
N VAL A 610 -45.38 -13.58 9.39
CA VAL A 610 -44.77 -14.64 10.22
C VAL A 610 -43.88 -15.57 9.39
N GLY A 611 -44.33 -15.94 8.20
CA GLY A 611 -43.62 -16.86 7.30
C GLY A 611 -42.31 -16.28 6.79
N ARG A 612 -41.26 -17.10 6.65
CA ARG A 612 -39.92 -16.63 6.25
C ARG A 612 -39.92 -15.86 4.94
N THR A 613 -40.58 -16.39 3.91
CA THR A 613 -40.65 -15.80 2.58
C THR A 613 -41.33 -14.43 2.63
N ASP A 614 -42.53 -14.36 3.18
CA ASP A 614 -43.30 -13.12 3.29
C ASP A 614 -42.61 -12.08 4.17
N TYR A 615 -41.93 -12.53 5.22
CA TYR A 615 -41.14 -11.69 6.10
C TYR A 615 -39.94 -11.05 5.38
N LEU A 616 -39.20 -11.82 4.58
CA LEU A 616 -38.10 -11.27 3.79
C LEU A 616 -38.58 -10.28 2.72
N ILE A 617 -39.74 -10.55 2.10
CA ILE A 617 -40.38 -9.63 1.16
C ILE A 617 -40.74 -8.33 1.88
N GLU A 618 -41.51 -8.41 2.96
CA GLU A 618 -41.94 -7.27 3.75
C GLU A 618 -40.76 -6.42 4.25
N TYR A 619 -39.71 -7.05 4.74
CA TYR A 619 -38.53 -6.36 5.25
C TYR A 619 -37.82 -5.50 4.18
N ASN A 620 -37.81 -5.97 2.93
CA ASN A 620 -37.11 -5.32 1.82
C ASN A 620 -38.02 -4.38 1.00
N GLU A 621 -39.29 -4.25 1.38
CA GLU A 621 -40.30 -3.50 0.62
C GLU A 621 -39.92 -2.04 0.39
N ALA A 622 -39.55 -1.32 1.46
CA ALA A 622 -39.20 0.10 1.33
C ALA A 622 -37.93 0.34 0.50
N ALA A 623 -36.97 -0.60 0.55
CA ALA A 623 -35.79 -0.56 -0.31
C ALA A 623 -36.21 -0.79 -1.78
N ALA A 624 -37.09 -1.76 -2.03
CA ALA A 624 -37.63 -2.02 -3.37
C ALA A 624 -38.43 -0.84 -3.93
N GLN A 625 -39.10 -0.05 -3.10
CA GLN A 625 -39.82 1.15 -3.56
C GLN A 625 -38.91 2.39 -3.70
N GLY A 626 -37.65 2.31 -3.25
CA GLY A 626 -36.73 3.46 -3.22
C GLY A 626 -37.10 4.51 -2.16
N ASP A 627 -37.84 4.09 -1.13
CA ASP A 627 -38.42 4.95 -0.08
C ASP A 627 -37.81 4.65 1.30
N LEU A 628 -36.58 4.17 1.35
CA LEU A 628 -35.91 3.76 2.59
C LEU A 628 -35.87 4.89 3.64
N ALA A 629 -35.67 6.14 3.20
CA ALA A 629 -35.69 7.31 4.08
C ALA A 629 -37.08 7.59 4.69
N LEU A 630 -38.16 7.29 3.96
CA LEU A 630 -39.53 7.37 4.47
C LEU A 630 -39.79 6.25 5.47
N ALA A 631 -39.40 5.01 5.14
CA ALA A 631 -39.49 3.87 6.05
C ALA A 631 -38.77 4.15 7.37
N HIS A 632 -37.50 4.55 7.35
CA HIS A 632 -36.75 4.86 8.58
C HIS A 632 -37.46 5.89 9.45
N ARG A 633 -38.04 6.94 8.85
CA ARG A 633 -38.82 7.94 9.57
C ARG A 633 -40.09 7.37 10.19
N LEU A 634 -40.87 6.62 9.41
CA LEU A 634 -42.12 6.01 9.88
C LEU A 634 -41.89 4.98 11.00
N PHE A 635 -40.85 4.16 10.87
CA PHE A 635 -40.43 3.21 11.89
C PHE A 635 -39.95 3.92 13.16
N ALA A 636 -39.18 5.00 13.05
CA ALA A 636 -38.79 5.80 14.21
C ALA A 636 -40.00 6.47 14.92
N GLU A 637 -41.01 6.92 14.18
CA GLU A 637 -42.17 7.63 14.75
C GLU A 637 -43.28 6.70 15.26
N LYS A 638 -43.52 5.59 14.56
CA LYS A 638 -44.71 4.71 14.70
C LYS A 638 -44.39 3.22 14.77
N GLY A 639 -43.12 2.81 14.69
CA GLY A 639 -42.72 1.40 14.72
C GLY A 639 -43.17 0.69 16.00
N SER A 640 -43.75 -0.50 15.85
CA SER A 640 -44.22 -1.33 16.96
C SER A 640 -43.99 -2.80 16.66
N VAL A 641 -43.88 -3.63 17.70
CA VAL A 641 -43.68 -5.07 17.54
C VAL A 641 -44.86 -5.68 16.80
N GLY A 642 -44.56 -6.47 15.76
CA GLY A 642 -45.57 -7.08 14.91
C GLY A 642 -46.30 -6.10 13.99
N GLY A 643 -45.86 -4.83 13.91
CA GLY A 643 -46.52 -3.79 13.12
C GLY A 643 -45.56 -3.08 12.17
N ASN A 644 -45.93 -3.02 10.89
CA ASN A 644 -45.18 -2.33 9.85
C ASN A 644 -45.85 -0.98 9.49
N PRO A 645 -45.39 0.14 10.06
CA PRO A 645 -45.98 1.45 9.80
C PRO A 645 -45.82 1.94 8.36
N TYR A 646 -44.89 1.37 7.57
CA TYR A 646 -44.75 1.69 6.15
C TYR A 646 -46.01 1.30 5.38
N ARG A 647 -46.49 0.05 5.57
CA ARG A 647 -47.76 -0.43 4.99
C ARG A 647 -49.00 0.26 5.55
N SER A 648 -48.97 0.70 6.81
CA SER A 648 -50.12 1.35 7.45
C SER A 648 -50.49 2.73 6.87
N GLN A 649 -49.64 3.34 6.05
CA GLN A 649 -49.92 4.59 5.34
C GLN A 649 -50.62 4.34 3.98
N GLU A 650 -50.62 3.11 3.47
CA GLU A 650 -51.12 2.77 2.13
C GLU A 650 -52.65 2.62 2.04
N THR A 651 -53.42 2.98 3.07
CA THR A 651 -54.90 3.04 2.94
C THR A 651 -55.40 4.21 2.06
N ASN A 652 -54.55 4.95 1.35
CA ASN A 652 -55.00 6.08 0.51
C ASN A 652 -54.19 6.37 -0.78
N VAL A 653 -53.32 5.47 -1.26
CA VAL A 653 -52.69 5.66 -2.58
C VAL A 653 -52.84 4.41 -3.42
N THR A 654 -53.60 4.56 -4.50
CA THR A 654 -53.93 3.56 -5.51
C THR A 654 -52.70 2.81 -5.99
N LEU A 655 -52.78 1.47 -5.93
CA LEU A 655 -51.87 0.50 -6.51
C LEU A 655 -51.51 0.86 -7.96
N GLY A 656 -50.25 1.16 -8.18
CA GLY A 656 -49.63 1.27 -9.50
C GLY A 656 -48.94 -0.03 -9.90
N LEU A 657 -49.58 -1.18 -9.68
CA LEU A 657 -49.25 -2.46 -10.31
C LEU A 657 -50.57 -3.16 -10.61
N GLY A 658 -50.71 -3.65 -11.84
CA GLY A 658 -51.95 -4.23 -12.35
C GLY A 658 -52.48 -5.31 -11.41
N GLU A 659 -53.80 -5.29 -11.23
CA GLU A 659 -54.56 -6.33 -10.55
C GLU A 659 -54.19 -7.70 -11.12
N ILE A 660 -53.56 -8.54 -10.29
CA ILE A 660 -53.65 -9.99 -10.46
C ILE A 660 -54.88 -10.39 -9.63
N PRO A 661 -55.91 -11.00 -10.24
CA PRO A 661 -57.10 -11.40 -9.51
C PRO A 661 -56.70 -12.48 -8.50
N MET A 662 -57.04 -12.24 -7.24
CA MET A 662 -57.15 -13.30 -6.23
C MET A 662 -58.26 -14.23 -6.70
N GLU A 663 -57.89 -15.39 -7.27
CA GLU A 663 -58.82 -16.51 -7.39
C GLU A 663 -59.08 -17.04 -5.97
N ASP A 664 -60.33 -16.84 -5.56
CA ASP A 664 -60.97 -17.33 -4.35
C ASP A 664 -61.26 -18.82 -4.54
N ASP A 665 -60.27 -19.67 -4.29
CA ASP A 665 -60.45 -21.11 -4.23
C ASP A 665 -60.30 -21.54 -2.77
N GLY A 666 -61.41 -21.44 -2.04
CA GLY A 666 -61.57 -22.12 -0.77
C GLY A 666 -61.54 -23.64 -0.97
N GLU A 667 -60.47 -24.28 -0.50
CA GLU A 667 -60.53 -25.66 -0.01
C GLU A 667 -59.79 -25.75 1.32
N GLU A 668 -60.57 -25.89 2.40
CA GLU A 668 -60.13 -26.46 3.66
C GLU A 668 -59.47 -27.83 3.38
N THR A 669 -58.17 -27.95 3.61
CA THR A 669 -57.53 -29.25 3.77
C THR A 669 -56.89 -29.32 5.16
N ASP A 670 -57.37 -30.32 5.89
CA ASP A 670 -57.13 -30.65 7.29
C ASP A 670 -55.75 -31.33 7.44
N ASP A 671 -54.70 -30.56 7.73
CA ASP A 671 -53.38 -31.11 8.08
C ASP A 671 -53.30 -31.39 9.58
N ARG A 672 -54.06 -32.39 10.03
CA ARG A 672 -53.78 -33.19 11.22
C ARG A 672 -53.38 -34.60 10.80
N GLU A 673 -52.20 -34.76 10.20
CA GLU A 673 -51.47 -36.04 10.20
C GLU A 673 -50.12 -35.86 9.50
N PHE A 674 -49.06 -35.50 10.23
CA PHE A 674 -47.67 -35.91 9.92
C PHE A 674 -46.75 -35.60 11.11
N LEU A 675 -47.01 -36.29 12.22
CA LEU A 675 -46.02 -36.57 13.25
C LEU A 675 -46.12 -38.06 13.62
N ALA A 676 -45.40 -38.88 12.87
CA ALA A 676 -44.95 -40.22 13.25
C ALA A 676 -43.57 -40.46 12.61
#